data_AF-A0A1E3BJ65-F1
#
_entry.id   AF-A0A1E3BJ65-F1
#
_cell.length_a   1.000
_cell.length_b   1.000
_cell.length_c   1.000
_cell.angle_alpha   90.00
_cell.angle_beta   90.00
_cell.angle_gamma   90.00
#
_symmetry.space_group_name_H-M   'P 1'
#
loop_
_entity.id
_entity.type
_entity.pdbx_description
1 polymer ?
#
loop_
_entity_poly.entity_id
_entity_poly.type
_entity_poly.pdbx_seq_one_letter_code
_entity_poly.pdbx_strand_id
1 'polypeptide(L)'
;MHTPFNRQFPSRLLSCLTTFLPAGARPHAARKSAPPSHKTASDDSFVHVEAPTPEEIEEQQPQQEEPEPEPEPEEDPQMIRDLLRKEALDSLETVICAEQVKRQLKAIAQWVQICRRHGEDPRKDWYNMVFQGNPGTGKRTVAQIYAKLLYAIDILDANESRIISATDLVAEGPGAINRLMQDIVEAAPPAAQTAGVLTITDPYQLTTLQKTQAGRQALESLMHGMERPVGKIIVVFVGCQEEVANFLRQNTQLQRRICCSINFADLDEAELLRIAGAAMTQKYGGRMRVEGGLEGQYMQVAVRRLAGGRAEGGFTNSHAVEDLLASITHRHAQRLSEIPDAELDESDYFFLSKEDLLGPTPAQIKARSEAWVALEQLIGQDNAKASVAEVLDTAEENYWREVRNQRPLPLRLNRIFAGPPGTGKTTVAKLYGQVLADLGLLSSGDATVITPAGVRGDQGLSDILKSTVGKTLIINDSAISPGTDQQLQSRTVILDALYADMSSSDPINRCVIFTGSESNIDAISRHADKPFSSLFAPKFIVRFEAFTRPQLEQIMQRKLQEQDLFVTPEAMQTAMAALEATRMRQSFENARAIDTLLTSANRNFEVRTARVGTPMFQSDRMLEPEDVAANAGDTNVSVKNALQDVVADCIIAELERYQKEIKISWLMGRDPCERVPCALVFKGPCGTGKVTVAKQLAKIYYDMGILESDQLVECSATDIVGQRPGETSAKSRAQLDRGLGKVLLVEEAHRLVEGETTGELVDEFAYLLPKYASKMVVILAGPQAEMDTLLSNRHNLSSLFQEEIIFKNRTPRECIRLLDRRLDEEKVGGERSFLRDPQSPDYVEFTRAFQMLMLYPCWSNARDVNVLARWMVSESLKEVTLEAAQSGNLELSITPDQAMSCMVRMFNVKRDRLKLNQDTKSKSVPRMLSQPRSVSRGSVRFPY
;
A
#
# COMPACT_ATOMS: atom_id res chain seq x y z
N MET A 1 24.14 -50.84 6.45
CA MET A 1 24.03 -51.75 5.28
C MET A 1 23.16 -51.02 4.28
N HIS A 2 23.77 -50.35 3.30
CA HIS A 2 24.03 -50.87 1.95
C HIS A 2 22.75 -50.89 1.09
N THR A 3 22.40 -49.82 0.35
CA THR A 3 22.99 -49.27 -0.92
C THR A 3 22.58 -50.10 -2.16
N PRO A 4 22.45 -49.50 -3.37
CA PRO A 4 21.17 -48.98 -3.84
C PRO A 4 20.84 -49.45 -5.28
N PHE A 5 19.91 -48.78 -5.99
CA PHE A 5 19.84 -48.86 -7.45
C PHE A 5 19.87 -47.46 -8.10
N ASN A 6 20.52 -47.37 -9.28
CA ASN A 6 20.89 -46.13 -9.94
C ASN A 6 21.04 -46.38 -11.46
N ARG A 7 20.50 -45.47 -12.29
CA ARG A 7 20.73 -45.24 -13.74
C ARG A 7 19.95 -43.98 -14.11
N GLN A 8 20.55 -42.82 -14.39
CA GLN A 8 21.47 -42.42 -15.48
C GLN A 8 20.81 -42.34 -16.87
N PHE A 9 20.86 -41.11 -17.42
CA PHE A 9 20.64 -40.77 -18.83
C PHE A 9 21.71 -41.37 -19.76
N PRO A 10 21.41 -41.47 -21.07
CA PRO A 10 22.35 -41.17 -22.14
C PRO A 10 21.99 -39.85 -22.85
N SER A 11 22.97 -39.24 -23.53
CA SER A 11 22.76 -38.11 -24.44
C SER A 11 23.74 -38.15 -25.62
N ARG A 12 23.43 -37.38 -26.68
CA ARG A 12 24.19 -37.17 -27.94
C ARG A 12 24.21 -38.34 -28.93
N LEU A 13 23.60 -38.15 -30.12
CA LEU A 13 24.23 -37.67 -31.36
C LEU A 13 23.08 -37.43 -32.39
N LEU A 14 22.78 -36.24 -32.92
CA LEU A 14 23.50 -35.29 -33.80
C LEU A 14 23.44 -35.68 -35.30
N SER A 15 23.02 -34.70 -36.13
CA SER A 15 23.02 -34.61 -37.61
C SER A 15 22.10 -35.52 -38.43
N CYS A 16 21.05 -34.92 -39.03
CA CYS A 16 21.02 -34.68 -40.48
C CYS A 16 20.17 -33.42 -40.79
N LEU A 17 20.27 -32.86 -42.00
CA LEU A 17 19.75 -31.54 -42.38
C LEU A 17 18.95 -31.59 -43.69
N THR A 18 18.24 -30.47 -43.99
CA THR A 18 17.52 -30.12 -45.24
C THR A 18 16.21 -30.89 -45.50
N THR A 19 15.17 -30.35 -46.16
CA THR A 19 15.01 -29.05 -46.87
C THR A 19 13.54 -28.53 -46.84
N PHE A 20 13.34 -27.27 -47.26
CA PHE A 20 12.13 -26.58 -47.75
C PHE A 20 11.35 -25.61 -46.84
N LEU A 21 11.62 -24.31 -47.08
CA LEU A 21 10.69 -23.18 -46.99
C LEU A 21 9.89 -23.05 -48.30
N PRO A 22 8.86 -22.18 -48.35
CA PRO A 22 9.11 -20.92 -49.07
C PRO A 22 8.63 -19.65 -48.33
N ALA A 23 9.28 -18.53 -48.64
CA ALA A 23 8.78 -17.16 -48.39
C ALA A 23 7.97 -16.66 -49.61
N GLY A 24 7.16 -15.60 -49.57
CA GLY A 24 6.84 -14.65 -48.50
C GLY A 24 6.74 -13.20 -49.04
N ALA A 25 5.95 -12.31 -48.41
CA ALA A 25 5.88 -10.89 -48.77
C ALA A 25 5.36 -9.97 -47.62
N ARG A 26 5.84 -8.71 -47.60
CA ARG A 26 5.50 -7.56 -46.72
C ARG A 26 6.05 -6.29 -47.40
N PRO A 27 5.70 -5.04 -46.99
CA PRO A 27 4.43 -4.51 -46.49
C PRO A 27 4.11 -3.13 -47.18
N HIS A 28 3.50 -2.18 -46.45
CA HIS A 28 3.24 -0.74 -46.78
C HIS A 28 2.03 -0.42 -47.70
N ALA A 29 1.32 0.72 -47.56
CA ALA A 29 1.17 1.64 -46.41
C ALA A 29 -0.03 2.62 -46.55
N ALA A 30 -0.55 3.07 -45.39
CA ALA A 30 -1.07 4.41 -45.08
C ALA A 30 -2.24 5.10 -45.87
N ARG A 31 -3.32 5.36 -45.10
CA ARG A 31 -4.05 6.65 -44.93
C ARG A 31 -4.97 7.25 -46.03
N LYS A 32 -6.22 7.47 -45.57
CA LYS A 32 -7.08 8.70 -45.64
C LYS A 32 -8.07 8.93 -46.80
N SER A 33 -9.21 9.51 -46.37
CA SER A 33 -10.13 10.46 -47.02
C SER A 33 -10.91 10.09 -48.30
N ALA A 34 -12.24 10.08 -48.15
CA ALA A 34 -13.26 10.51 -49.13
C ALA A 34 -13.60 12.02 -48.92
N PRO A 35 -14.56 12.67 -49.62
CA PRO A 35 -15.31 12.33 -50.86
C PRO A 35 -14.99 13.35 -52.01
N PRO A 36 -15.67 13.34 -53.19
CA PRO A 36 -17.03 13.89 -53.42
C PRO A 36 -17.95 12.88 -54.16
N SER A 37 -19.28 13.00 -54.35
CA SER A 37 -20.33 14.04 -54.34
C SER A 37 -20.91 14.46 -55.72
N HIS A 38 -22.25 14.46 -55.79
CA HIS A 38 -23.17 15.11 -56.75
C HIS A 38 -23.45 14.59 -58.19
N LYS A 39 -24.79 14.52 -58.47
CA LYS A 39 -25.52 14.88 -59.72
C LYS A 39 -25.52 13.88 -60.90
N THR A 40 -26.58 13.74 -61.74
CA THR A 40 -28.06 14.01 -61.66
C THR A 40 -28.70 13.48 -62.96
N ALA A 41 -29.91 12.89 -62.89
CA ALA A 41 -30.92 12.83 -63.99
C ALA A 41 -30.50 12.09 -65.31
N SER A 42 -31.38 11.71 -66.25
CA SER A 42 -32.81 11.31 -66.26
C SER A 42 -33.13 10.59 -67.60
N ASP A 43 -34.38 10.12 -67.76
CA ASP A 43 -35.09 9.88 -69.04
C ASP A 43 -34.73 8.67 -69.95
N ASP A 44 -35.52 7.61 -69.78
CA ASP A 44 -36.45 7.05 -70.78
C ASP A 44 -36.03 6.48 -72.17
N SER A 45 -36.12 5.13 -72.25
CA SER A 45 -37.19 4.39 -72.98
C SER A 45 -36.98 3.70 -74.37
N PHE A 46 -37.76 2.61 -74.57
CA PHE A 46 -38.16 1.89 -75.81
C PHE A 46 -37.10 1.08 -76.65
N VAL A 47 -37.37 -0.10 -77.25
CA VAL A 47 -38.45 -1.15 -77.08
C VAL A 47 -38.18 -2.47 -77.88
N HIS A 48 -38.76 -3.62 -77.44
CA HIS A 48 -39.10 -4.87 -78.21
C HIS A 48 -37.93 -5.68 -78.90
N VAL A 49 -37.98 -6.95 -79.40
CA VAL A 49 -38.83 -8.22 -79.42
C VAL A 49 -37.97 -9.31 -80.18
N GLU A 50 -38.09 -10.65 -80.17
CA GLU A 50 -39.09 -11.69 -79.79
C GLU A 50 -38.42 -12.98 -79.18
N ALA A 51 -39.04 -14.18 -79.32
CA ALA A 51 -38.52 -15.53 -79.01
C ALA A 51 -38.36 -16.41 -80.29
N PRO A 52 -38.02 -17.74 -80.24
CA PRO A 52 -39.03 -18.79 -79.98
C PRO A 52 -38.55 -20.09 -79.24
N THR A 53 -39.45 -21.07 -79.07
CA THR A 53 -39.34 -22.43 -78.45
C THR A 53 -39.04 -23.54 -79.52
N PRO A 54 -39.03 -24.90 -79.30
CA PRO A 54 -39.82 -25.86 -78.45
C PRO A 54 -38.97 -26.59 -77.36
N GLU A 55 -39.44 -27.42 -76.39
CA GLU A 55 -40.36 -28.61 -76.36
C GLU A 55 -39.80 -29.83 -77.14
N GLU A 56 -39.97 -31.12 -76.76
CA GLU A 56 -40.99 -31.90 -76.01
C GLU A 56 -40.31 -32.94 -75.05
N ILE A 57 -40.89 -33.84 -74.22
CA ILE A 57 -42.11 -34.02 -73.35
C ILE A 57 -41.83 -35.27 -72.45
N GLU A 58 -42.33 -35.34 -71.19
CA GLU A 58 -42.64 -36.62 -70.49
C GLU A 58 -43.80 -36.42 -69.47
N GLU A 59 -44.66 -37.42 -69.26
CA GLU A 59 -46.00 -37.27 -68.65
C GLU A 59 -46.13 -37.82 -67.21
N GLN A 60 -46.88 -37.14 -66.33
CA GLN A 60 -47.67 -37.78 -65.25
C GLN A 60 -49.03 -37.07 -65.05
N GLN A 61 -49.95 -37.73 -64.34
CA GLN A 61 -51.42 -37.55 -64.44
C GLN A 61 -52.02 -36.49 -63.50
N PRO A 62 -53.26 -36.00 -63.76
CA PRO A 62 -53.71 -34.69 -63.30
C PRO A 62 -54.19 -34.67 -61.84
N GLN A 63 -53.96 -33.53 -61.18
CA GLN A 63 -54.68 -33.15 -59.96
C GLN A 63 -56.10 -32.69 -60.30
N GLN A 64 -57.03 -32.98 -59.39
CA GLN A 64 -58.45 -32.60 -59.53
C GLN A 64 -58.64 -31.16 -59.05
N GLU A 65 -59.65 -30.47 -59.60
CA GLU A 65 -60.12 -29.19 -59.05
C GLU A 65 -60.78 -29.44 -57.69
N GLU A 66 -60.13 -29.01 -56.61
CA GLU A 66 -60.82 -28.80 -55.33
C GLU A 66 -61.63 -27.48 -55.39
N PRO A 67 -62.80 -27.41 -54.75
CA PRO A 67 -63.73 -26.29 -54.91
C PRO A 67 -63.22 -24.99 -54.28
N GLU A 68 -63.80 -23.87 -54.70
CA GLU A 68 -63.66 -22.60 -53.99
C GLU A 68 -64.02 -22.77 -52.50
N PRO A 69 -63.22 -22.25 -51.56
CA PRO A 69 -63.57 -22.30 -50.15
C PRO A 69 -64.84 -21.49 -49.90
N GLU A 70 -65.86 -22.12 -49.33
CA GLU A 70 -67.03 -21.41 -48.81
C GLU A 70 -66.57 -20.37 -47.77
N PRO A 71 -67.20 -19.18 -47.71
CA PRO A 71 -66.81 -18.16 -46.74
C PRO A 71 -67.03 -18.70 -45.32
N GLU A 72 -65.95 -18.74 -44.53
CA GLU A 72 -66.02 -19.07 -43.11
C GLU A 72 -67.03 -18.14 -42.41
N PRO A 73 -67.87 -18.65 -41.49
CA PRO A 73 -68.85 -17.83 -40.80
C PRO A 73 -68.13 -16.74 -39.99
N GLU A 74 -68.55 -15.48 -40.16
CA GLU A 74 -67.97 -14.35 -39.42
C GLU A 74 -68.08 -14.61 -37.90
N GLU A 75 -66.97 -14.99 -37.27
CA GLU A 75 -66.95 -15.28 -35.83
C GLU A 75 -67.32 -14.03 -35.03
N ASP A 76 -68.32 -14.18 -34.15
CA ASP A 76 -68.87 -13.08 -33.38
C ASP A 76 -67.74 -12.37 -32.59
N PRO A 77 -67.44 -11.07 -32.83
CA PRO A 77 -66.22 -10.43 -32.29
C PRO A 77 -66.10 -10.45 -30.76
N GLN A 78 -67.21 -10.72 -30.07
CA GLN A 78 -67.26 -10.89 -28.62
C GLN A 78 -66.67 -12.25 -28.18
N MET A 79 -66.83 -13.30 -28.98
CA MET A 79 -66.34 -14.66 -28.70
C MET A 79 -64.81 -14.75 -28.81
N ILE A 80 -64.23 -14.13 -29.85
CA ILE A 80 -62.77 -13.97 -30.00
C ILE A 80 -62.18 -13.21 -28.80
N ARG A 81 -62.83 -12.12 -28.38
CA ARG A 81 -62.40 -11.30 -27.24
C ARG A 81 -62.43 -12.06 -25.92
N ASP A 82 -63.48 -12.83 -25.63
CA ASP A 82 -63.54 -13.65 -24.40
C ASP A 82 -62.60 -14.87 -24.43
N LEU A 83 -62.18 -15.34 -25.61
CA LEU A 83 -61.13 -16.36 -25.75
C LEU A 83 -59.73 -15.76 -25.47
N LEU A 84 -59.40 -14.64 -26.11
CA LEU A 84 -58.18 -13.86 -25.83
C LEU A 84 -58.11 -13.38 -24.38
N ARG A 85 -59.26 -13.13 -23.75
CA ARG A 85 -59.36 -12.78 -22.32
C ARG A 85 -58.90 -13.92 -21.41
N LYS A 86 -59.27 -15.16 -21.75
CA LYS A 86 -58.79 -16.35 -21.02
C LYS A 86 -57.30 -16.52 -21.25
N GLU A 87 -56.85 -16.50 -22.51
CA GLU A 87 -55.42 -16.60 -22.87
C GLU A 87 -54.56 -15.55 -22.14
N ALA A 88 -55.01 -14.29 -22.06
CA ALA A 88 -54.30 -13.22 -21.36
C ALA A 88 -54.30 -13.38 -19.83
N LEU A 89 -55.36 -13.94 -19.24
CA LEU A 89 -55.43 -14.25 -17.80
C LEU A 89 -54.60 -15.48 -17.44
N ASP A 90 -54.63 -16.53 -18.26
CA ASP A 90 -53.82 -17.74 -18.12
C ASP A 90 -52.32 -17.38 -18.31
N SER A 91 -52.00 -16.53 -19.28
CA SER A 91 -50.66 -15.93 -19.45
C SER A 91 -50.24 -15.14 -18.21
N LEU A 92 -51.13 -14.33 -17.63
CA LEU A 92 -50.86 -13.60 -16.39
C LEU A 92 -50.65 -14.53 -15.19
N GLU A 93 -51.25 -15.73 -15.18
CA GLU A 93 -51.07 -16.71 -14.11
C GLU A 93 -49.80 -17.55 -14.28
N THR A 94 -49.42 -17.90 -15.52
CA THR A 94 -48.12 -18.56 -15.81
C THR A 94 -46.90 -17.68 -15.53
N VAL A 95 -47.03 -16.34 -15.56
CA VAL A 95 -45.96 -15.44 -15.09
C VAL A 95 -45.67 -15.69 -13.61
N ILE A 96 -44.49 -16.27 -13.37
CA ILE A 96 -43.84 -16.38 -12.06
C ILE A 96 -43.53 -14.95 -11.59
N CYS A 97 -43.62 -14.69 -10.28
CA CYS A 97 -43.32 -13.38 -9.66
C CYS A 97 -44.21 -12.20 -10.08
N ALA A 98 -45.46 -12.15 -9.62
CA ALA A 98 -46.28 -10.96 -9.83
C ALA A 98 -47.46 -10.75 -8.86
N GLU A 99 -47.64 -11.47 -7.75
CA GLU A 99 -48.96 -11.52 -7.07
C GLU A 99 -49.59 -10.17 -6.65
N GLN A 100 -48.79 -9.17 -6.25
CA GLN A 100 -49.30 -7.80 -6.03
C GLN A 100 -49.72 -7.11 -7.34
N VAL A 101 -48.95 -7.29 -8.41
CA VAL A 101 -49.21 -6.78 -9.76
C VAL A 101 -50.42 -7.48 -10.40
N LYS A 102 -50.55 -8.82 -10.28
CA LYS A 102 -51.71 -9.60 -10.74
C LYS A 102 -53.00 -9.11 -10.09
N ARG A 103 -52.96 -8.79 -8.78
CA ARG A 103 -54.11 -8.19 -8.08
C ARG A 103 -54.45 -6.80 -8.62
N GLN A 104 -53.44 -5.94 -8.89
CA GLN A 104 -53.67 -4.61 -9.46
C GLN A 104 -54.24 -4.67 -10.89
N LEU A 105 -53.72 -5.55 -11.76
CA LEU A 105 -54.25 -5.74 -13.11
C LEU A 105 -55.66 -6.35 -13.11
N LYS A 106 -55.94 -7.33 -12.24
CA LYS A 106 -57.30 -7.87 -12.04
C LYS A 106 -58.26 -6.83 -11.47
N ALA A 107 -57.79 -5.90 -10.64
CA ALA A 107 -58.60 -4.77 -10.15
C ALA A 107 -58.97 -3.77 -11.26
N ILE A 108 -58.09 -3.51 -12.23
CA ILE A 108 -58.43 -2.68 -13.41
C ILE A 108 -59.53 -3.36 -14.24
N ALA A 109 -59.42 -4.68 -14.45
CA ALA A 109 -60.47 -5.43 -15.15
C ALA A 109 -61.82 -5.40 -14.42
N GLN A 110 -61.81 -5.38 -13.08
CA GLN A 110 -63.01 -5.21 -12.26
C GLN A 110 -63.56 -3.78 -12.31
N TRP A 111 -62.70 -2.75 -12.29
CA TRP A 111 -63.10 -1.34 -12.43
C TRP A 111 -63.89 -1.11 -13.72
N VAL A 112 -63.40 -1.62 -14.84
CA VAL A 112 -64.07 -1.46 -16.16
C VAL A 112 -65.44 -2.14 -16.17
N GLN A 113 -65.59 -3.29 -15.50
CA GLN A 113 -66.90 -3.94 -15.33
C GLN A 113 -67.84 -3.15 -14.39
N ILE A 114 -67.30 -2.35 -13.47
CA ILE A 114 -68.07 -1.47 -12.57
C ILE A 114 -68.54 -0.22 -13.33
N CYS A 115 -67.67 0.48 -14.08
CA CYS A 115 -68.06 1.62 -14.93
C CYS A 115 -69.19 1.25 -15.91
N ARG A 116 -69.04 0.13 -16.64
CA ARG A 116 -70.08 -0.39 -17.55
C ARG A 116 -71.42 -0.65 -16.84
N ARG A 117 -71.42 -1.02 -15.55
CA ARG A 117 -72.63 -1.21 -14.73
C ARG A 117 -73.24 0.10 -14.21
N HIS A 118 -72.44 1.16 -14.08
CA HIS A 118 -72.93 2.50 -13.76
C HIS A 118 -73.48 3.26 -14.99
N GLY A 119 -73.35 2.69 -16.19
CA GLY A 119 -73.74 3.35 -17.45
C GLY A 119 -72.68 4.34 -17.95
N GLU A 120 -71.48 4.33 -17.36
CA GLU A 120 -70.35 5.15 -17.78
C GLU A 120 -69.53 4.42 -18.84
N ASP A 121 -69.05 5.18 -19.82
CA ASP A 121 -68.20 4.68 -20.89
C ASP A 121 -66.73 4.61 -20.39
N PRO A 122 -66.17 3.41 -20.18
CA PRO A 122 -64.84 3.26 -19.61
C PRO A 122 -63.73 3.76 -20.53
N ARG A 123 -63.99 3.98 -21.83
CA ARG A 123 -62.98 4.44 -22.81
C ARG A 123 -62.49 5.87 -22.53
N LYS A 124 -63.21 6.62 -21.69
CA LYS A 124 -62.91 7.99 -21.26
C LYS A 124 -61.85 8.10 -20.16
N ASP A 125 -61.63 7.03 -19.39
CA ASP A 125 -60.64 6.99 -18.32
C ASP A 125 -59.20 6.96 -18.85
N TRP A 126 -58.24 7.35 -18.00
CA TRP A 126 -56.81 7.22 -18.28
C TRP A 126 -56.31 5.80 -17.96
N TYR A 127 -55.68 5.15 -18.94
CA TYR A 127 -55.05 3.82 -18.80
C TYR A 127 -53.53 3.84 -18.94
N ASN A 128 -52.92 5.03 -19.00
CA ASN A 128 -51.48 5.21 -19.06
C ASN A 128 -50.83 4.77 -17.74
N MET A 129 -49.79 3.95 -17.80
CA MET A 129 -49.17 3.32 -16.63
C MET A 129 -47.66 3.57 -16.55
N VAL A 130 -47.12 3.42 -15.34
CA VAL A 130 -45.69 3.38 -15.06
C VAL A 130 -45.35 2.08 -14.33
N PHE A 131 -44.38 1.32 -14.83
CA PHE A 131 -43.85 0.11 -14.21
C PHE A 131 -42.42 0.36 -13.70
N GLN A 132 -42.30 0.43 -12.38
CA GLN A 132 -41.06 0.70 -11.62
C GLN A 132 -40.57 -0.57 -10.91
N GLY A 133 -39.29 -0.62 -10.57
CA GLY A 133 -38.65 -1.76 -9.89
C GLY A 133 -37.28 -2.05 -10.50
N ASN A 134 -36.53 -3.02 -9.98
CA ASN A 134 -35.20 -3.36 -10.49
C ASN A 134 -35.24 -4.06 -11.86
N PRO A 135 -34.10 -4.21 -12.57
CA PRO A 135 -34.02 -5.00 -13.80
C PRO A 135 -34.40 -6.48 -13.58
N GLY A 136 -34.85 -7.15 -14.64
CA GLY A 136 -35.23 -8.58 -14.63
C GLY A 136 -36.43 -8.98 -13.77
N THR A 137 -37.24 -8.01 -13.34
CA THR A 137 -38.50 -8.23 -12.60
C THR A 137 -39.71 -8.49 -13.51
N GLY A 138 -39.52 -8.97 -14.74
CA GLY A 138 -40.61 -9.31 -15.68
C GLY A 138 -41.41 -8.14 -16.29
N LYS A 139 -41.08 -6.87 -15.95
CA LYS A 139 -41.83 -5.65 -16.35
C LYS A 139 -42.22 -5.56 -17.84
N ARG A 140 -41.33 -5.95 -18.77
CA ARG A 140 -41.61 -5.91 -20.23
C ARG A 140 -42.67 -6.95 -20.62
N THR A 141 -42.58 -8.16 -20.08
CA THR A 141 -43.54 -9.25 -20.30
C THR A 141 -44.92 -8.89 -19.76
N VAL A 142 -44.99 -8.26 -18.58
CA VAL A 142 -46.25 -7.79 -18.01
C VAL A 142 -46.87 -6.64 -18.82
N ALA A 143 -46.06 -5.80 -19.48
CA ALA A 143 -46.58 -4.76 -20.38
C ALA A 143 -47.26 -5.34 -21.64
N GLN A 144 -46.71 -6.42 -22.22
CA GLN A 144 -47.35 -7.17 -23.31
C GLN A 144 -48.68 -7.78 -22.88
N ILE A 145 -48.71 -8.43 -21.71
CA ILE A 145 -49.92 -9.03 -21.14
C ILE A 145 -50.97 -7.95 -20.83
N TYR A 146 -50.57 -6.78 -20.35
CA TYR A 146 -51.48 -5.65 -20.14
C TYR A 146 -52.08 -5.13 -21.45
N ALA A 147 -51.31 -5.05 -22.54
CA ALA A 147 -51.85 -4.66 -23.85
C ALA A 147 -52.90 -5.67 -24.36
N LYS A 148 -52.60 -6.98 -24.33
CA LYS A 148 -53.59 -8.04 -24.64
C LYS A 148 -54.84 -7.92 -23.76
N LEU A 149 -54.67 -7.66 -22.46
CA LEU A 149 -55.76 -7.53 -21.49
C LEU A 149 -56.67 -6.33 -21.79
N LEU A 150 -56.12 -5.18 -22.22
CA LEU A 150 -56.90 -4.00 -22.61
C LEU A 150 -57.72 -4.22 -23.90
N TYR A 151 -57.20 -5.00 -24.85
CA TYR A 151 -57.94 -5.41 -26.05
C TYR A 151 -59.09 -6.38 -25.70
N ALA A 152 -58.79 -7.39 -24.89
CA ALA A 152 -59.77 -8.38 -24.42
C ALA A 152 -60.88 -7.77 -23.52
N ILE A 153 -60.66 -6.59 -22.95
CA ILE A 153 -61.63 -5.82 -22.14
C ILE A 153 -62.33 -4.71 -22.96
N ASP A 154 -62.07 -4.64 -24.28
CA ASP A 154 -62.76 -3.72 -25.22
C ASP A 154 -62.52 -2.23 -24.84
N ILE A 155 -61.27 -1.92 -24.51
CA ILE A 155 -60.72 -0.55 -24.37
C ILE A 155 -59.90 -0.16 -25.59
N LEU A 156 -59.15 -1.12 -26.16
CA LEU A 156 -58.48 -1.02 -27.45
C LEU A 156 -59.41 -1.51 -28.56
N ASP A 157 -59.43 -0.82 -29.70
CA ASP A 157 -60.18 -1.24 -30.88
C ASP A 157 -59.38 -2.23 -31.75
N ALA A 158 -58.03 -2.20 -31.67
CA ALA A 158 -57.11 -3.13 -32.31
C ALA A 158 -56.09 -3.70 -31.30
N ASN A 159 -55.54 -4.88 -31.57
CA ASN A 159 -54.57 -5.57 -30.69
C ASN A 159 -53.11 -5.10 -30.94
N GLU A 160 -52.94 -3.84 -31.35
CA GLU A 160 -51.64 -3.27 -31.71
C GLU A 160 -50.82 -2.88 -30.48
N SER A 161 -49.61 -3.43 -30.38
CA SER A 161 -48.66 -3.07 -29.34
C SER A 161 -47.23 -3.01 -29.85
N ARG A 162 -46.54 -1.89 -29.58
CA ARG A 162 -45.12 -1.69 -29.92
C ARG A 162 -44.29 -1.43 -28.67
N ILE A 163 -43.12 -2.06 -28.57
CA ILE A 163 -42.17 -1.90 -27.45
C ILE A 163 -40.86 -1.37 -28.01
N ILE A 164 -40.39 -0.24 -27.48
CA ILE A 164 -39.26 0.51 -28.04
C ILE A 164 -38.40 1.03 -26.88
N SER A 165 -37.08 0.96 -26.99
CA SER A 165 -36.20 1.56 -25.99
C SER A 165 -36.03 3.06 -26.25
N ALA A 166 -35.90 3.83 -25.18
CA ALA A 166 -35.50 5.24 -25.30
C ALA A 166 -34.09 5.40 -25.92
N THR A 167 -33.23 4.38 -25.88
CA THR A 167 -31.96 4.35 -26.63
C THR A 167 -32.21 4.43 -28.15
N ASP A 168 -33.09 3.57 -28.66
CA ASP A 168 -33.42 3.45 -30.09
C ASP A 168 -34.10 4.72 -30.60
N LEU A 169 -35.04 5.28 -29.82
CA LEU A 169 -35.68 6.57 -30.09
C LEU A 169 -34.70 7.75 -30.12
N VAL A 170 -33.57 7.66 -29.40
CA VAL A 170 -32.49 8.66 -29.47
C VAL A 170 -31.65 8.45 -30.74
N ALA A 171 -31.40 7.21 -31.14
CA ALA A 171 -30.61 6.87 -32.33
C ALA A 171 -31.33 7.22 -33.65
N GLU A 172 -32.63 6.95 -33.75
CA GLU A 172 -33.46 7.33 -34.91
C GLU A 172 -33.80 8.83 -34.96
N GLY A 173 -33.55 9.55 -33.87
CA GLY A 173 -33.74 10.99 -33.75
C GLY A 173 -35.19 11.43 -33.52
N PRO A 174 -35.41 12.75 -33.33
CA PRO A 174 -36.65 13.29 -32.78
C PRO A 174 -37.90 13.09 -33.65
N GLY A 175 -37.75 12.73 -34.92
CA GLY A 175 -38.88 12.38 -35.79
C GLY A 175 -39.43 10.96 -35.58
N ALA A 176 -38.71 10.08 -34.87
CA ALA A 176 -39.08 8.68 -34.69
C ALA A 176 -40.40 8.51 -33.95
N ILE A 177 -40.56 9.17 -32.79
CA ILE A 177 -41.77 9.07 -31.95
C ILE A 177 -43.03 9.43 -32.75
N ASN A 178 -42.96 10.46 -33.62
CA ASN A 178 -44.11 10.87 -34.41
C ASN A 178 -44.45 9.88 -35.53
N ARG A 179 -43.43 9.32 -36.23
CA ARG A 179 -43.64 8.21 -37.18
C ARG A 179 -44.29 7.01 -36.48
N LEU A 180 -43.71 6.56 -35.37
CA LEU A 180 -44.18 5.40 -34.61
C LEU A 180 -45.61 5.57 -34.05
N MET A 181 -46.05 6.79 -33.75
CA MET A 181 -47.45 7.07 -33.40
C MET A 181 -48.37 7.03 -34.63
N GLN A 182 -47.92 7.53 -35.79
CA GLN A 182 -48.65 7.41 -37.06
C GLN A 182 -48.79 5.93 -37.45
N ASP A 183 -47.70 5.15 -37.40
CA ASP A 183 -47.66 3.72 -37.71
C ASP A 183 -48.59 2.87 -36.80
N ILE A 184 -48.95 3.35 -35.60
CA ILE A 184 -49.94 2.73 -34.70
C ILE A 184 -51.37 3.16 -35.07
N VAL A 185 -51.58 4.43 -35.43
CA VAL A 185 -52.90 4.96 -35.78
C VAL A 185 -53.35 4.53 -37.18
N GLU A 186 -52.42 4.33 -38.11
CA GLU A 186 -52.69 3.86 -39.49
C GLU A 186 -52.89 2.35 -39.57
N ALA A 187 -52.31 1.56 -38.64
CA ALA A 187 -52.58 0.13 -38.51
C ALA A 187 -53.95 -0.17 -37.87
N ALA A 188 -54.54 0.79 -37.15
CA ALA A 188 -55.84 0.63 -36.52
C ALA A 188 -57.00 0.98 -37.49
N PRO A 189 -58.20 0.37 -37.33
CA PRO A 189 -59.36 0.73 -38.14
C PRO A 189 -59.67 2.22 -38.10
N PRO A 190 -60.11 2.87 -39.20
CA PRO A 190 -60.34 4.32 -39.23
C PRO A 190 -61.40 4.81 -38.24
N ALA A 191 -62.32 3.92 -37.83
CA ALA A 191 -63.33 4.19 -36.80
C ALA A 191 -62.81 4.09 -35.34
N ALA A 192 -61.56 3.64 -35.12
CA ALA A 192 -61.00 3.40 -33.80
C ALA A 192 -60.87 4.69 -32.97
N GLN A 193 -61.31 4.62 -31.72
CA GLN A 193 -61.11 5.64 -30.68
C GLN A 193 -59.82 5.37 -29.89
N THR A 194 -59.39 4.10 -29.80
CA THR A 194 -58.08 3.72 -29.24
C THR A 194 -57.37 2.75 -30.16
N ALA A 195 -56.27 3.22 -30.77
CA ALA A 195 -55.54 2.52 -31.81
C ALA A 195 -54.63 1.40 -31.28
N GLY A 196 -53.94 1.61 -30.15
CA GLY A 196 -53.00 0.63 -29.61
C GLY A 196 -52.21 1.11 -28.39
N VAL A 197 -51.23 0.30 -27.98
CA VAL A 197 -50.36 0.53 -26.81
C VAL A 197 -48.91 0.75 -27.23
N LEU A 198 -48.32 1.86 -26.76
CA LEU A 198 -46.89 2.16 -26.92
C LEU A 198 -46.16 1.94 -25.59
N THR A 199 -45.28 0.95 -25.54
CA THR A 199 -44.44 0.68 -24.37
C THR A 199 -43.04 1.27 -24.58
N ILE A 200 -42.65 2.21 -23.71
CA ILE A 200 -41.34 2.88 -23.76
C ILE A 200 -40.49 2.36 -22.60
N THR A 201 -39.36 1.73 -22.88
CA THR A 201 -38.39 1.37 -21.84
C THR A 201 -37.37 2.50 -21.61
N ASP A 202 -36.96 2.64 -20.36
CA ASP A 202 -35.88 3.51 -19.88
C ASP A 202 -36.11 5.00 -20.21
N PRO A 203 -37.32 5.54 -19.90
CA PRO A 203 -37.78 6.84 -20.41
C PRO A 203 -36.98 8.04 -19.92
N TYR A 204 -36.17 7.89 -18.86
CA TYR A 204 -35.25 8.93 -18.39
C TYR A 204 -34.26 9.38 -19.48
N GLN A 205 -33.93 8.52 -20.44
CA GLN A 205 -33.06 8.88 -21.56
C GLN A 205 -33.71 9.89 -22.51
N LEU A 206 -35.05 9.96 -22.56
CA LEU A 206 -35.78 10.97 -23.34
C LEU A 206 -35.56 12.40 -22.80
N THR A 207 -35.14 12.58 -21.53
CA THR A 207 -34.66 13.87 -21.02
C THR A 207 -33.43 14.38 -21.82
N THR A 208 -32.64 13.48 -22.43
CA THR A 208 -31.55 13.88 -23.34
C THR A 208 -32.08 14.57 -24.60
N LEU A 209 -33.21 14.09 -25.15
CA LEU A 209 -33.84 14.69 -26.33
C LEU A 209 -34.38 16.09 -26.05
N GLN A 210 -34.82 16.39 -24.81
CA GLN A 210 -35.29 17.72 -24.40
C GLN A 210 -34.21 18.82 -24.49
N LYS A 211 -32.92 18.46 -24.63
CA LYS A 211 -31.84 19.41 -24.92
C LYS A 211 -31.94 19.97 -26.36
N THR A 212 -32.66 19.28 -27.25
CA THR A 212 -32.94 19.72 -28.62
C THR A 212 -34.37 20.27 -28.74
N GLN A 213 -34.58 21.23 -29.63
CA GLN A 213 -35.91 21.80 -29.86
C GLN A 213 -36.90 20.77 -30.44
N ALA A 214 -36.46 19.97 -31.42
CA ALA A 214 -37.27 18.92 -32.02
C ALA A 214 -37.62 17.79 -31.03
N GLY A 215 -36.71 17.45 -30.10
CA GLY A 215 -37.00 16.46 -29.05
C GLY A 215 -38.04 16.93 -28.02
N ARG A 216 -38.20 18.23 -27.81
CA ARG A 216 -39.34 18.78 -27.04
C ARG A 216 -40.64 18.62 -27.80
N GLN A 217 -40.66 18.99 -29.09
CA GLN A 217 -41.83 18.85 -29.95
C GLN A 217 -42.30 17.38 -30.08
N ALA A 218 -41.37 16.42 -30.09
CA ALA A 218 -41.68 15.00 -30.06
C ALA A 218 -42.35 14.56 -28.74
N LEU A 219 -41.87 15.08 -27.60
CA LEU A 219 -42.46 14.79 -26.29
C LEU A 219 -43.81 15.50 -26.08
N GLU A 220 -43.98 16.70 -26.64
CA GLU A 220 -45.25 17.42 -26.71
C GLU A 220 -46.27 16.68 -27.59
N SER A 221 -45.82 16.11 -28.72
CA SER A 221 -46.64 15.26 -29.59
C SER A 221 -47.10 13.99 -28.86
N LEU A 222 -46.19 13.32 -28.13
CA LEU A 222 -46.52 12.16 -27.29
C LEU A 222 -47.52 12.52 -26.17
N MET A 223 -47.31 13.67 -25.50
CA MET A 223 -48.23 14.17 -24.46
C MET A 223 -49.64 14.44 -24.99
N HIS A 224 -49.76 14.92 -26.24
CA HIS A 224 -51.06 15.09 -26.90
C HIS A 224 -51.67 13.75 -27.34
N GLY A 225 -50.86 12.81 -27.82
CA GLY A 225 -51.29 11.44 -28.15
C GLY A 225 -51.85 10.65 -26.95
N MET A 226 -51.44 11.00 -25.72
CA MET A 226 -51.93 10.47 -24.44
C MET A 226 -53.20 11.16 -23.90
N GLU A 227 -53.69 12.23 -24.52
CA GLU A 227 -54.66 13.17 -23.92
C GLU A 227 -56.11 12.83 -24.27
N ARG A 228 -56.77 12.00 -23.45
CA ARG A 228 -58.20 11.69 -23.61
C ARG A 228 -59.08 12.96 -23.55
N PRO A 229 -60.11 13.09 -24.40
CA PRO A 229 -60.59 12.13 -25.40
C PRO A 229 -59.94 12.25 -26.80
N VAL A 230 -58.98 13.15 -26.99
CA VAL A 230 -58.35 13.43 -28.30
C VAL A 230 -57.30 12.38 -28.67
N GLY A 231 -56.54 11.91 -27.68
CA GLY A 231 -55.48 10.92 -27.81
C GLY A 231 -55.99 9.50 -28.08
N LYS A 232 -55.45 8.88 -29.15
CA LYS A 232 -55.77 7.51 -29.57
C LYS A 232 -54.83 6.43 -29.01
N ILE A 233 -53.76 6.78 -28.29
CA ILE A 233 -52.71 5.84 -27.87
C ILE A 233 -52.62 5.76 -26.35
N ILE A 234 -52.50 4.54 -25.80
CA ILE A 234 -52.18 4.31 -24.39
C ILE A 234 -50.67 4.10 -24.25
N VAL A 235 -50.03 4.79 -23.30
CA VAL A 235 -48.57 4.73 -23.10
C VAL A 235 -48.22 4.05 -21.78
N VAL A 236 -47.29 3.09 -21.85
CA VAL A 236 -46.74 2.37 -20.69
C VAL A 236 -45.24 2.67 -20.58
N PHE A 237 -44.84 3.30 -19.49
CA PHE A 237 -43.44 3.61 -19.22
C PHE A 237 -42.81 2.53 -18.32
N VAL A 238 -41.69 1.95 -18.73
CA VAL A 238 -40.98 0.89 -17.99
C VAL A 238 -39.57 1.33 -17.64
N GLY A 239 -39.11 1.21 -16.39
CA GLY A 239 -37.73 1.55 -16.02
C GLY A 239 -37.39 1.28 -14.56
N CYS A 240 -36.25 1.77 -14.08
CA CYS A 240 -35.86 1.65 -12.66
C CYS A 240 -36.60 2.67 -11.78
N GLN A 241 -36.79 2.35 -10.49
CA GLN A 241 -37.63 3.18 -9.61
C GLN A 241 -37.12 4.62 -9.47
N GLU A 242 -35.82 4.81 -9.22
CA GLU A 242 -35.24 6.16 -9.06
C GLU A 242 -35.21 6.95 -10.38
N GLU A 243 -34.79 6.31 -11.46
CA GLU A 243 -34.67 6.94 -12.79
C GLU A 243 -36.02 7.45 -13.28
N VAL A 244 -37.06 6.61 -13.19
CA VAL A 244 -38.41 6.98 -13.61
C VAL A 244 -39.03 8.00 -12.64
N ALA A 245 -38.79 7.90 -11.33
CA ALA A 245 -39.22 8.93 -10.39
C ALA A 245 -38.60 10.31 -10.70
N ASN A 246 -37.31 10.34 -11.08
CA ASN A 246 -36.62 11.56 -11.48
C ASN A 246 -37.10 12.10 -12.84
N PHE A 247 -37.36 11.23 -13.82
CA PHE A 247 -38.01 11.60 -15.09
C PHE A 247 -39.40 12.23 -14.89
N LEU A 248 -40.22 11.66 -14.01
CA LEU A 248 -41.57 12.18 -13.72
C LEU A 248 -41.52 13.50 -12.93
N ARG A 249 -40.60 13.65 -11.97
CA ARG A 249 -40.34 14.93 -11.27
C ARG A 249 -39.97 16.06 -12.22
N GLN A 250 -39.18 15.77 -13.25
CA GLN A 250 -38.83 16.74 -14.30
C GLN A 250 -40.03 17.06 -15.21
N ASN A 251 -40.94 16.11 -15.42
CA ASN A 251 -42.03 16.19 -16.38
C ASN A 251 -43.42 16.12 -15.70
N THR A 252 -43.74 17.13 -14.88
CA THR A 252 -45.01 17.20 -14.13
C THR A 252 -46.27 17.14 -15.02
N GLN A 253 -46.18 17.52 -16.30
CA GLN A 253 -47.27 17.36 -17.28
C GLN A 253 -47.48 15.91 -17.74
N LEU A 254 -46.44 15.07 -17.75
CA LEU A 254 -46.58 13.62 -17.97
C LEU A 254 -47.12 12.96 -16.70
N GLN A 255 -46.61 13.33 -15.53
CA GLN A 255 -47.06 12.78 -14.24
C GLN A 255 -48.57 12.93 -14.03
N ARG A 256 -49.17 14.04 -14.50
CA ARG A 256 -50.63 14.28 -14.44
C ARG A 256 -51.47 13.45 -15.42
N ARG A 257 -50.87 12.84 -16.44
CA ARG A 257 -51.55 12.02 -17.47
C ARG A 257 -51.36 10.50 -17.26
N ILE A 258 -50.77 10.10 -16.13
CA ILE A 258 -50.55 8.70 -15.74
C ILE A 258 -51.58 8.34 -14.66
N CYS A 259 -52.25 7.20 -14.83
CA CYS A 259 -53.28 6.72 -13.91
C CYS A 259 -52.68 6.16 -12.61
N CYS A 260 -51.69 5.28 -12.74
CA CYS A 260 -51.03 4.64 -11.58
C CYS A 260 -49.59 4.20 -11.90
N SER A 261 -48.81 4.02 -10.83
CA SER A 261 -47.50 3.37 -10.87
C SER A 261 -47.60 2.00 -10.21
N ILE A 262 -47.14 0.96 -10.89
CA ILE A 262 -46.95 -0.38 -10.35
C ILE A 262 -45.47 -0.51 -9.94
N ASN A 263 -45.24 -0.90 -8.69
CA ASN A 263 -43.90 -1.24 -8.21
C ASN A 263 -43.70 -2.75 -8.23
N PHE A 264 -42.63 -3.18 -8.88
CA PHE A 264 -42.17 -4.56 -8.94
C PHE A 264 -41.03 -4.73 -7.93
N ALA A 265 -41.29 -5.52 -6.89
CA ALA A 265 -40.26 -5.89 -5.91
C ALA A 265 -39.22 -6.86 -6.51
N ASP A 266 -38.08 -7.00 -5.86
CA ASP A 266 -37.13 -8.08 -6.14
C ASP A 266 -37.73 -9.45 -5.78
N LEU A 267 -37.25 -10.48 -6.48
CA LEU A 267 -37.85 -11.82 -6.45
C LEU A 267 -37.31 -12.63 -5.27
N ASP A 268 -38.13 -13.39 -4.53
CA ASP A 268 -37.66 -14.16 -3.35
C ASP A 268 -36.72 -15.35 -3.67
N GLU A 269 -36.02 -15.92 -2.68
CA GLU A 269 -35.14 -17.10 -2.87
C GLU A 269 -35.88 -18.25 -3.58
N ALA A 270 -37.10 -18.56 -3.13
CA ALA A 270 -37.94 -19.61 -3.72
C ALA A 270 -38.46 -19.26 -5.12
N GLU A 271 -38.57 -17.97 -5.44
CA GLU A 271 -39.01 -17.49 -6.74
C GLU A 271 -37.88 -17.53 -7.79
N LEU A 272 -36.67 -17.09 -7.42
CA LEU A 272 -35.46 -17.24 -8.24
C LEU A 272 -35.18 -18.72 -8.53
N LEU A 273 -35.39 -19.62 -7.56
CA LEU A 273 -35.25 -21.07 -7.75
C LEU A 273 -36.21 -21.62 -8.81
N ARG A 274 -37.48 -21.20 -8.77
CA ARG A 274 -38.48 -21.59 -9.78
C ARG A 274 -38.14 -21.06 -11.17
N ILE A 275 -37.65 -19.83 -11.28
CA ILE A 275 -37.19 -19.27 -12.56
C ILE A 275 -35.98 -20.05 -13.10
N ALA A 276 -35.00 -20.37 -12.25
CA ALA A 276 -33.83 -21.15 -12.66
C ALA A 276 -34.20 -22.56 -13.14
N GLY A 277 -35.10 -23.25 -12.42
CA GLY A 277 -35.62 -24.56 -12.82
C GLY A 277 -36.41 -24.52 -14.13
N ALA A 278 -37.26 -23.49 -14.32
CA ALA A 278 -38.01 -23.29 -15.56
C ALA A 278 -37.08 -23.02 -16.76
N ALA A 279 -36.13 -22.09 -16.62
CA ALA A 279 -35.16 -21.75 -17.67
C ALA A 279 -34.30 -22.96 -18.08
N MET A 280 -33.84 -23.77 -17.11
CA MET A 280 -33.12 -25.01 -17.39
C MET A 280 -33.99 -26.06 -18.11
N THR A 281 -35.25 -26.20 -17.69
CA THR A 281 -36.21 -27.12 -18.32
C THR A 281 -36.48 -26.72 -19.77
N GLN A 282 -36.64 -25.42 -20.03
CA GLN A 282 -36.85 -24.86 -21.37
C GLN A 282 -35.60 -25.02 -22.26
N LYS A 283 -34.41 -24.64 -21.75
CA LYS A 283 -33.14 -24.68 -22.51
C LYS A 283 -32.73 -26.09 -22.95
N TYR A 284 -33.08 -27.12 -22.18
CA TYR A 284 -32.68 -28.52 -22.43
C TYR A 284 -33.85 -29.47 -22.69
N GLY A 285 -35.07 -28.97 -22.92
CA GLY A 285 -36.26 -29.79 -23.18
C GLY A 285 -36.53 -30.84 -22.09
N GLY A 286 -36.26 -30.51 -20.83
CA GLY A 286 -36.39 -31.41 -19.68
C GLY A 286 -35.39 -32.56 -19.60
N ARG A 287 -34.38 -32.65 -20.49
CA ARG A 287 -33.41 -33.77 -20.52
C ARG A 287 -32.31 -33.66 -19.45
N MET A 288 -31.97 -32.43 -19.05
CA MET A 288 -30.87 -32.17 -18.12
C MET A 288 -31.19 -32.67 -16.70
N ARG A 289 -30.37 -33.58 -16.19
CA ARG A 289 -30.39 -34.05 -14.80
C ARG A 289 -29.43 -33.22 -13.95
N VAL A 290 -29.81 -32.99 -12.70
CA VAL A 290 -29.06 -32.17 -11.73
C VAL A 290 -28.87 -33.00 -10.46
N GLU A 291 -27.66 -33.01 -9.91
CA GLU A 291 -27.38 -33.66 -8.63
C GLU A 291 -28.29 -33.09 -7.53
N GLY A 292 -29.07 -33.94 -6.86
CA GLY A 292 -30.09 -33.53 -5.89
C GLY A 292 -31.40 -32.95 -6.49
N GLY A 293 -31.50 -32.77 -7.81
CA GLY A 293 -32.68 -32.28 -8.53
C GLY A 293 -32.73 -30.75 -8.76
N LEU A 294 -33.63 -30.30 -9.63
CA LEU A 294 -33.75 -28.89 -10.04
C LEU A 294 -34.14 -27.94 -8.88
N GLU A 295 -34.96 -28.40 -7.93
CA GLU A 295 -35.26 -27.68 -6.69
C GLU A 295 -34.39 -28.18 -5.51
N GLY A 296 -33.31 -28.91 -5.82
CA GLY A 296 -32.47 -29.63 -4.88
C GLY A 296 -31.54 -28.77 -4.04
N GLN A 297 -30.96 -29.38 -3.00
CA GLN A 297 -30.11 -28.74 -2.00
C GLN A 297 -28.96 -27.89 -2.61
N TYR A 298 -28.28 -28.40 -3.63
CA TYR A 298 -27.20 -27.66 -4.30
C TYR A 298 -27.70 -26.47 -5.11
N MET A 299 -28.86 -26.58 -5.78
CA MET A 299 -29.47 -25.48 -6.52
C MET A 299 -30.03 -24.40 -5.59
N GLN A 300 -30.63 -24.79 -4.46
CA GLN A 300 -31.04 -23.87 -3.39
C GLN A 300 -29.85 -23.05 -2.86
N VAL A 301 -28.67 -23.67 -2.68
CA VAL A 301 -27.47 -22.96 -2.21
C VAL A 301 -26.89 -22.04 -3.30
N ALA A 302 -26.88 -22.46 -4.57
CA ALA A 302 -26.49 -21.59 -5.68
C ALA A 302 -27.39 -20.33 -5.77
N VAL A 303 -28.71 -20.53 -5.66
CA VAL A 303 -29.70 -19.44 -5.65
C VAL A 303 -29.62 -18.58 -4.38
N ARG A 304 -29.26 -19.14 -3.21
CA ARG A 304 -29.04 -18.34 -2.00
C ARG A 304 -27.78 -17.48 -2.10
N ARG A 305 -26.68 -18.00 -2.69
CA ARG A 305 -25.48 -17.18 -2.98
C ARG A 305 -25.84 -16.02 -3.92
N LEU A 306 -26.63 -16.30 -4.97
CA LEU A 306 -27.16 -15.26 -5.86
C LEU A 306 -28.03 -14.24 -5.10
N ALA A 307 -28.88 -14.69 -4.18
CA ALA A 307 -29.72 -13.84 -3.36
C ALA A 307 -28.94 -13.01 -2.31
N GLY A 308 -27.76 -13.46 -1.87
CA GLY A 308 -26.84 -12.68 -1.05
C GLY A 308 -26.36 -11.42 -1.77
N GLY A 309 -26.08 -11.53 -3.08
CA GLY A 309 -25.66 -10.41 -3.94
C GLY A 309 -26.70 -9.29 -4.13
N ARG A 310 -27.90 -9.37 -3.54
CA ARG A 310 -28.90 -8.28 -3.55
C ARG A 310 -28.45 -7.03 -2.81
N ALA A 311 -27.54 -7.16 -1.84
CA ALA A 311 -26.96 -6.02 -1.13
C ALA A 311 -26.02 -5.20 -2.04
N GLU A 312 -25.57 -5.77 -3.14
CA GLU A 312 -24.71 -5.11 -4.12
C GLU A 312 -25.57 -4.34 -5.13
N GLY A 313 -25.34 -3.02 -5.21
CA GLY A 313 -26.12 -2.12 -6.06
C GLY A 313 -25.98 -2.47 -7.54
N GLY A 314 -27.00 -3.12 -8.10
CA GLY A 314 -27.02 -3.58 -9.49
C GLY A 314 -27.73 -4.91 -9.74
N PHE A 315 -28.23 -5.61 -8.71
CA PHE A 315 -28.89 -6.90 -8.86
C PHE A 315 -30.02 -6.92 -9.91
N THR A 316 -29.94 -7.86 -10.86
CA THR A 316 -30.75 -7.88 -12.10
C THR A 316 -31.80 -9.00 -12.18
N ASN A 317 -32.14 -9.62 -11.04
CA ASN A 317 -33.17 -10.67 -10.88
C ASN A 317 -33.10 -11.80 -11.95
N SER A 318 -33.96 -11.79 -12.97
CA SER A 318 -33.95 -12.84 -14.01
C SER A 318 -32.63 -12.96 -14.75
N HIS A 319 -31.97 -11.84 -15.07
CA HIS A 319 -30.68 -11.87 -15.78
C HIS A 319 -29.58 -12.44 -14.87
N ALA A 320 -29.59 -12.11 -13.58
CA ALA A 320 -28.68 -12.70 -12.60
C ALA A 320 -28.85 -14.23 -12.49
N VAL A 321 -30.07 -14.76 -12.72
CA VAL A 321 -30.31 -16.21 -12.86
C VAL A 321 -29.77 -16.74 -14.19
N GLU A 322 -29.96 -16.02 -15.30
CA GLU A 322 -29.39 -16.40 -16.60
C GLU A 322 -27.85 -16.43 -16.58
N ASP A 323 -27.20 -15.45 -15.93
CA ASP A 323 -25.75 -15.38 -15.69
C ASP A 323 -25.26 -16.53 -14.80
N LEU A 324 -26.00 -16.86 -13.74
CA LEU A 324 -25.72 -18.03 -12.90
C LEU A 324 -25.80 -19.32 -13.71
N LEU A 325 -26.86 -19.50 -14.51
CA LEU A 325 -27.02 -20.69 -15.36
C LEU A 325 -25.95 -20.74 -16.46
N ALA A 326 -25.54 -19.60 -17.03
CA ALA A 326 -24.43 -19.52 -17.97
C ALA A 326 -23.12 -19.99 -17.31
N SER A 327 -22.80 -19.46 -16.12
CA SER A 327 -21.66 -19.87 -15.29
C SER A 327 -21.65 -21.37 -14.95
N ILE A 328 -22.81 -21.94 -14.63
CA ILE A 328 -22.97 -23.39 -14.38
C ILE A 328 -22.67 -24.18 -15.66
N THR A 329 -23.24 -23.78 -16.81
CA THR A 329 -23.00 -24.47 -18.09
C THR A 329 -21.58 -24.31 -18.62
N HIS A 330 -20.89 -23.21 -18.28
CA HIS A 330 -19.47 -23.02 -18.63
C HIS A 330 -18.56 -23.94 -17.81
N ARG A 331 -18.82 -24.10 -16.50
CA ARG A 331 -18.10 -25.05 -15.64
C ARG A 331 -18.32 -26.50 -16.07
N HIS A 332 -19.56 -26.86 -16.44
CA HIS A 332 -19.88 -28.17 -17.01
C HIS A 332 -19.12 -28.44 -18.32
N ALA A 333 -19.07 -27.47 -19.23
CA ALA A 333 -18.28 -27.57 -20.45
C ALA A 333 -16.77 -27.72 -20.18
N GLN A 334 -16.22 -26.98 -19.20
CA GLN A 334 -14.82 -27.16 -18.79
C GLN A 334 -14.59 -28.58 -18.22
N ARG A 335 -15.45 -29.06 -17.32
CA ARG A 335 -15.35 -30.41 -16.75
C ARG A 335 -15.37 -31.49 -17.82
N LEU A 336 -16.25 -31.38 -18.83
CA LEU A 336 -16.28 -32.30 -19.96
C LEU A 336 -14.98 -32.23 -20.79
N SER A 337 -14.38 -31.05 -20.97
CA SER A 337 -13.11 -30.89 -21.71
C SER A 337 -11.86 -31.41 -20.99
N GLU A 338 -11.95 -31.68 -19.68
CA GLU A 338 -10.87 -32.32 -18.89
C GLU A 338 -10.95 -33.86 -18.94
N ILE A 339 -12.01 -34.45 -19.52
CA ILE A 339 -12.24 -35.90 -19.65
C ILE A 339 -11.93 -36.36 -21.10
N PRO A 340 -11.28 -37.52 -21.32
CA PRO A 340 -11.05 -38.04 -22.68
C PRO A 340 -12.35 -38.45 -23.39
N ASP A 341 -12.49 -38.16 -24.69
CA ASP A 341 -13.66 -38.52 -25.50
C ASP A 341 -14.02 -40.03 -25.48
N ALA A 342 -13.07 -40.90 -25.12
CA ALA A 342 -13.26 -42.35 -25.02
C ALA A 342 -13.91 -42.80 -23.69
N GLU A 343 -14.12 -41.89 -22.73
CA GLU A 343 -14.67 -42.15 -21.40
C GLU A 343 -15.98 -41.37 -21.11
N LEU A 344 -16.56 -40.70 -22.13
CA LEU A 344 -17.79 -39.91 -22.03
C LEU A 344 -19.02 -40.70 -22.54
N ASP A 345 -20.02 -40.92 -21.68
CA ASP A 345 -21.33 -41.45 -22.08
C ASP A 345 -22.32 -40.32 -22.43
N GLU A 346 -23.37 -40.61 -23.22
CA GLU A 346 -24.45 -39.65 -23.51
C GLU A 346 -25.10 -39.07 -22.25
N SER A 347 -25.04 -39.77 -21.12
CA SER A 347 -25.54 -39.29 -19.83
C SER A 347 -24.78 -38.09 -19.25
N ASP A 348 -23.48 -37.96 -19.52
CA ASP A 348 -22.64 -36.94 -18.88
C ASP A 348 -22.81 -35.55 -19.50
N TYR A 349 -23.16 -35.51 -20.79
CA TYR A 349 -23.61 -34.30 -21.49
C TYR A 349 -24.95 -33.75 -20.95
N PHE A 350 -25.71 -34.57 -20.21
CA PHE A 350 -26.98 -34.19 -19.59
C PHE A 350 -26.98 -34.37 -18.06
N PHE A 351 -25.80 -34.32 -17.41
CA PHE A 351 -25.69 -34.38 -15.95
C PHE A 351 -24.84 -33.25 -15.35
N LEU A 352 -25.48 -32.39 -14.55
CA LEU A 352 -24.83 -31.37 -13.73
C LEU A 352 -24.55 -31.89 -12.32
N SER A 353 -23.27 -31.87 -11.93
CA SER A 353 -22.77 -32.21 -10.60
C SER A 353 -22.79 -31.00 -9.64
N LYS A 354 -22.62 -31.27 -8.35
CA LYS A 354 -22.44 -30.28 -7.29
C LYS A 354 -21.34 -29.25 -7.58
N GLU A 355 -20.28 -29.60 -8.31
CA GLU A 355 -19.16 -28.69 -8.64
C GLU A 355 -19.52 -27.78 -9.81
N ASP A 356 -20.25 -28.29 -10.81
CA ASP A 356 -20.83 -27.47 -11.87
C ASP A 356 -21.84 -26.46 -11.31
N LEU A 357 -22.55 -26.82 -10.23
CA LEU A 357 -23.50 -25.94 -9.52
C LEU A 357 -22.81 -24.92 -8.62
N LEU A 358 -22.04 -25.37 -7.62
CA LEU A 358 -21.50 -24.54 -6.54
C LEU A 358 -20.09 -23.98 -6.79
N GLY A 359 -19.37 -24.50 -7.77
CA GLY A 359 -18.00 -24.12 -8.10
C GLY A 359 -16.96 -24.95 -7.36
N PRO A 360 -15.66 -24.69 -7.63
CA PRO A 360 -14.57 -25.36 -6.94
C PRO A 360 -14.64 -25.11 -5.44
N THR A 361 -14.36 -26.15 -4.65
CA THR A 361 -14.26 -26.06 -3.20
C THR A 361 -13.07 -25.17 -2.78
N PRO A 362 -13.12 -24.51 -1.61
CA PRO A 362 -11.98 -23.77 -1.07
C PRO A 362 -10.68 -24.59 -0.98
N ALA A 363 -10.77 -25.91 -0.77
CA ALA A 363 -9.63 -26.83 -0.82
C ALA A 363 -9.02 -26.99 -2.23
N GLN A 364 -9.85 -27.13 -3.28
CA GLN A 364 -9.39 -27.14 -4.67
C GLN A 364 -8.79 -25.78 -5.08
N ILE A 365 -9.33 -24.67 -4.59
CA ILE A 365 -8.77 -23.32 -4.80
C ILE A 365 -7.40 -23.19 -4.10
N LYS A 366 -7.29 -23.59 -2.83
CA LYS A 366 -6.03 -23.61 -2.05
C LYS A 366 -4.92 -24.41 -2.75
N ALA A 367 -5.28 -25.49 -3.43
CA ALA A 367 -4.35 -26.32 -4.22
C ALA A 367 -3.98 -25.72 -5.60
N ARG A 368 -4.78 -24.79 -6.15
CA ARG A 368 -4.54 -24.12 -7.45
C ARG A 368 -4.00 -22.68 -7.31
N SER A 369 -4.06 -22.07 -6.13
CA SER A 369 -3.62 -20.69 -5.88
C SER A 369 -2.10 -20.54 -5.88
N GLU A 370 -1.56 -19.89 -6.92
CA GLU A 370 -0.15 -19.47 -6.97
C GLU A 370 0.21 -18.53 -5.81
N ALA A 371 -0.72 -17.70 -5.36
CA ALA A 371 -0.52 -16.76 -4.25
C ALA A 371 -0.37 -17.48 -2.90
N TRP A 372 -1.11 -18.58 -2.67
CA TRP A 372 -0.91 -19.44 -1.50
C TRP A 372 0.46 -20.12 -1.53
N VAL A 373 0.85 -20.72 -2.67
CA VAL A 373 2.16 -21.37 -2.84
C VAL A 373 3.32 -20.36 -2.64
N ALA A 374 3.20 -19.16 -3.22
CA ALA A 374 4.18 -18.09 -3.03
C ALA A 374 4.29 -17.63 -1.57
N LEU A 375 3.19 -17.65 -0.81
CA LEU A 375 3.14 -17.30 0.61
C LEU A 375 3.73 -18.42 1.50
N GLU A 376 3.49 -19.70 1.18
CA GLU A 376 4.15 -20.83 1.85
C GLU A 376 5.67 -20.82 1.66
N GLN A 377 6.14 -20.46 0.44
CA GLN A 377 7.56 -20.33 0.08
C GLN A 377 8.30 -19.15 0.77
N LEU A 378 7.59 -18.25 1.48
CA LEU A 378 8.26 -17.19 2.24
C LEU A 378 9.01 -17.78 3.44
N ILE A 379 10.23 -17.28 3.67
CA ILE A 379 11.10 -17.76 4.74
C ILE A 379 10.63 -17.19 6.08
N GLY A 380 10.20 -18.07 6.99
CA GLY A 380 9.54 -17.70 8.26
C GLY A 380 8.16 -17.09 8.08
N GLN A 381 7.80 -16.13 8.94
CA GLN A 381 6.48 -15.48 9.01
C GLN A 381 5.30 -16.45 9.24
N ASP A 382 5.54 -17.48 10.05
CA ASP A 382 4.59 -18.57 10.32
C ASP A 382 3.29 -18.07 10.98
N ASN A 383 3.36 -17.00 11.79
CA ASN A 383 2.19 -16.28 12.32
C ASN A 383 1.27 -15.76 11.21
N ALA A 384 1.83 -15.33 10.07
CA ALA A 384 1.05 -14.87 8.93
C ALA A 384 0.46 -16.04 8.15
N LYS A 385 1.23 -17.12 7.95
CA LYS A 385 0.75 -18.35 7.31
C LYS A 385 -0.44 -18.94 8.08
N ALA A 386 -0.35 -19.00 9.41
CA ALA A 386 -1.43 -19.43 10.29
C ALA A 386 -2.68 -18.52 10.20
N SER A 387 -2.50 -17.20 10.12
CA SER A 387 -3.62 -16.23 9.98
C SER A 387 -4.35 -16.35 8.65
N VAL A 388 -3.67 -16.74 7.57
CA VAL A 388 -4.31 -17.02 6.27
C VAL A 388 -4.93 -18.42 6.24
N ALA A 389 -4.32 -19.42 6.91
CA ALA A 389 -4.93 -20.72 7.13
C ALA A 389 -6.25 -20.62 7.91
N GLU A 390 -6.33 -19.82 8.99
CA GLU A 390 -7.59 -19.57 9.74
C GLU A 390 -8.74 -19.15 8.79
N VAL A 391 -8.45 -18.31 7.79
CA VAL A 391 -9.43 -17.82 6.82
C VAL A 391 -9.81 -18.90 5.82
N LEU A 392 -8.84 -19.64 5.28
CA LEU A 392 -9.07 -20.76 4.36
C LEU A 392 -9.93 -21.86 5.01
N ASP A 393 -9.56 -22.26 6.22
CA ASP A 393 -10.22 -23.35 6.94
C ASP A 393 -11.64 -22.93 7.40
N THR A 394 -11.85 -21.65 7.77
CA THR A 394 -13.20 -21.11 8.03
C THR A 394 -14.04 -20.98 6.76
N ALA A 395 -13.43 -20.65 5.62
CA ALA A 395 -14.12 -20.61 4.33
C ALA A 395 -14.56 -22.02 3.86
N GLU A 396 -13.74 -23.05 4.11
CA GLU A 396 -14.13 -24.44 3.89
C GLU A 396 -15.27 -24.88 4.83
N GLU A 397 -15.20 -24.55 6.13
CA GLU A 397 -16.31 -24.86 7.04
C GLU A 397 -17.60 -24.15 6.60
N ASN A 398 -17.51 -22.92 6.12
CA ASN A 398 -18.65 -22.17 5.57
C ASN A 398 -19.24 -22.81 4.32
N TYR A 399 -18.42 -23.26 3.37
CA TYR A 399 -18.89 -24.01 2.20
C TYR A 399 -19.71 -25.25 2.62
N TRP A 400 -19.20 -26.03 3.58
CA TRP A 400 -19.91 -27.21 4.07
C TRP A 400 -21.16 -26.87 4.92
N ARG A 401 -21.17 -25.74 5.63
CA ARG A 401 -22.36 -25.22 6.35
C ARG A 401 -23.46 -24.80 5.40
N GLU A 402 -23.13 -24.05 4.36
CA GLU A 402 -24.07 -23.62 3.31
C GLU A 402 -24.72 -24.84 2.65
N VAL A 403 -23.92 -25.80 2.20
CA VAL A 403 -24.40 -27.09 1.66
C VAL A 403 -25.38 -27.75 2.63
N ARG A 404 -25.08 -27.78 3.94
CA ARG A 404 -25.94 -28.36 4.99
C ARG A 404 -27.15 -27.48 5.38
N ASN A 405 -27.44 -26.39 4.66
CA ASN A 405 -28.46 -25.39 5.03
C ASN A 405 -28.29 -24.80 6.45
N GLN A 406 -27.05 -24.76 6.93
CA GLN A 406 -26.66 -24.15 8.21
C GLN A 406 -26.20 -22.70 7.99
N ARG A 407 -26.30 -21.86 9.03
CA ARG A 407 -25.77 -20.49 8.97
C ARG A 407 -24.23 -20.50 8.89
N PRO A 408 -23.62 -19.77 7.94
CA PRO A 408 -22.18 -19.54 7.91
C PRO A 408 -21.66 -18.92 9.21
N LEU A 409 -20.39 -19.17 9.53
CA LEU A 409 -19.64 -18.44 10.53
C LEU A 409 -19.25 -17.05 9.99
N PRO A 410 -19.20 -16.01 10.84
CA PRO A 410 -18.82 -14.66 10.44
C PRO A 410 -17.32 -14.59 10.10
N LEU A 411 -17.00 -14.78 8.82
CA LEU A 411 -15.65 -14.62 8.29
C LEU A 411 -15.26 -13.14 8.34
N ARG A 412 -14.13 -12.82 8.99
CA ARG A 412 -13.59 -11.45 9.03
C ARG A 412 -12.29 -11.40 8.22
N LEU A 413 -12.28 -10.57 7.17
CA LEU A 413 -11.13 -10.44 6.27
C LEU A 413 -10.05 -9.51 6.85
N ASN A 414 -10.46 -8.44 7.53
CA ASN A 414 -9.58 -7.39 8.04
C ASN A 414 -8.48 -7.93 8.98
N ARG A 415 -7.26 -7.38 8.88
CA ARG A 415 -6.07 -7.78 9.67
C ARG A 415 -5.18 -6.59 10.03
N ILE A 416 -4.40 -6.73 11.10
CA ILE A 416 -3.32 -5.81 11.46
C ILE A 416 -2.01 -6.57 11.40
N PHE A 417 -1.03 -6.07 10.64
CA PHE A 417 0.32 -6.64 10.53
C PHE A 417 1.32 -5.73 11.26
N ALA A 418 1.83 -6.19 12.41
CA ALA A 418 2.75 -5.46 13.28
C ALA A 418 4.18 -5.99 13.16
N GLY A 419 5.20 -5.16 13.38
CA GLY A 419 6.59 -5.61 13.63
C GLY A 419 7.68 -4.74 12.98
N PRO A 420 8.96 -5.15 13.01
CA PRO A 420 10.11 -4.38 12.50
C PRO A 420 10.05 -4.05 10.99
N PRO A 421 10.76 -3.01 10.51
CA PRO A 421 10.78 -2.65 9.08
C PRO A 421 11.42 -3.74 8.22
N GLY A 422 10.97 -3.85 6.97
CA GLY A 422 11.52 -4.80 5.97
C GLY A 422 11.30 -6.30 6.25
N THR A 423 10.41 -6.65 7.18
CA THR A 423 9.97 -8.03 7.48
C THR A 423 9.00 -8.64 6.45
N GLY A 424 8.68 -7.92 5.37
CA GLY A 424 7.80 -8.40 4.29
C GLY A 424 6.30 -8.12 4.45
N LYS A 425 5.86 -7.41 5.51
CA LYS A 425 4.45 -7.05 5.78
C LYS A 425 3.63 -6.68 4.55
N THR A 426 4.09 -5.71 3.75
CA THR A 426 3.37 -5.22 2.56
C THR A 426 3.31 -6.27 1.44
N THR A 427 4.31 -7.14 1.33
CA THR A 427 4.32 -8.26 0.37
C THR A 427 3.30 -9.32 0.77
N VAL A 428 3.28 -9.71 2.04
CA VAL A 428 2.29 -10.65 2.59
C VAL A 428 0.87 -10.08 2.48
N ALA A 429 0.70 -8.77 2.69
CA ALA A 429 -0.61 -8.11 2.57
C ALA A 429 -1.16 -8.15 1.14
N LYS A 430 -0.29 -8.05 0.12
CA LYS A 430 -0.69 -8.25 -1.29
C LYS A 430 -1.04 -9.71 -1.58
N LEU A 431 -0.21 -10.66 -1.14
CA LEU A 431 -0.47 -12.09 -1.34
C LEU A 431 -1.78 -12.54 -0.66
N TYR A 432 -2.05 -12.05 0.56
CA TYR A 432 -3.33 -12.30 1.24
C TYR A 432 -4.52 -11.73 0.45
N GLY A 433 -4.40 -10.50 -0.07
CA GLY A 433 -5.43 -9.92 -0.95
C GLY A 433 -5.69 -10.75 -2.21
N GLN A 434 -4.64 -11.30 -2.84
CA GLN A 434 -4.79 -12.21 -3.97
C GLN A 434 -5.43 -13.54 -3.56
N VAL A 435 -5.03 -14.18 -2.45
CA VAL A 435 -5.66 -15.41 -1.95
C VAL A 435 -7.16 -15.19 -1.65
N LEU A 436 -7.56 -14.03 -1.14
CA LEU A 436 -8.98 -13.69 -0.95
C LEU A 436 -9.74 -13.55 -2.27
N ALA A 437 -9.11 -13.04 -3.33
CA ALA A 437 -9.72 -12.99 -4.66
C ALA A 437 -9.77 -14.35 -5.35
N ASP A 438 -8.74 -15.18 -5.20
CA ASP A 438 -8.71 -16.58 -5.68
C ASP A 438 -9.86 -17.39 -5.05
N LEU A 439 -10.19 -17.11 -3.78
CA LEU A 439 -11.33 -17.69 -3.04
C LEU A 439 -12.71 -17.12 -3.44
N GLY A 440 -12.77 -16.10 -4.30
CA GLY A 440 -14.01 -15.40 -4.64
C GLY A 440 -14.58 -14.53 -3.51
N LEU A 441 -13.80 -14.21 -2.48
CA LEU A 441 -14.19 -13.33 -1.37
C LEU A 441 -13.96 -11.84 -1.69
N LEU A 442 -13.22 -11.54 -2.75
CA LEU A 442 -13.01 -10.20 -3.32
C LEU A 442 -13.14 -10.28 -4.85
N SER A 443 -13.67 -9.24 -5.48
CA SER A 443 -13.83 -9.16 -6.94
C SER A 443 -12.52 -9.04 -7.71
N SER A 444 -11.43 -8.63 -7.06
CA SER A 444 -10.08 -8.54 -7.62
C SER A 444 -8.99 -8.61 -6.54
N GLY A 445 -7.88 -9.27 -6.87
CA GLY A 445 -6.67 -9.32 -6.03
C GLY A 445 -5.87 -8.02 -5.99
N ASP A 446 -6.30 -6.99 -6.72
CA ASP A 446 -5.71 -5.65 -6.70
C ASP A 446 -5.62 -5.11 -5.26
N ALA A 447 -4.42 -4.68 -4.89
CA ALA A 447 -4.09 -4.18 -3.56
C ALA A 447 -3.61 -2.72 -3.61
N THR A 448 -4.50 -1.79 -3.25
CA THR A 448 -4.23 -0.36 -3.18
C THR A 448 -3.48 -0.04 -1.89
N VAL A 449 -2.26 0.48 -1.99
CA VAL A 449 -1.44 0.87 -0.82
C VAL A 449 -1.56 2.38 -0.59
N ILE A 450 -2.04 2.79 0.59
CA ILE A 450 -2.08 4.19 1.02
C ILE A 450 -1.13 4.42 2.20
N THR A 451 -0.58 5.63 2.29
CA THR A 451 0.18 6.10 3.46
C THR A 451 -0.64 7.23 4.12
N PRO A 452 -0.86 7.26 5.44
CA PRO A 452 -1.70 8.28 6.09
C PRO A 452 -1.32 9.73 5.73
N ALA A 453 -0.02 10.04 5.64
CA ALA A 453 0.49 11.36 5.23
C ALA A 453 0.24 11.74 3.76
N GLY A 454 -0.18 10.79 2.91
CA GLY A 454 -0.51 11.01 1.51
C GLY A 454 -1.97 11.38 1.25
N VAL A 455 -2.88 11.10 2.19
CA VAL A 455 -4.31 11.41 2.06
C VAL A 455 -4.52 12.89 2.37
N ARG A 456 -5.06 13.66 1.42
CA ARG A 456 -5.35 15.10 1.57
C ARG A 456 -6.83 15.38 1.37
N GLY A 457 -7.57 15.45 2.48
CA GLY A 457 -8.97 15.85 2.53
C GLY A 457 -9.96 14.73 2.19
N ASP A 458 -11.18 14.90 2.69
CA ASP A 458 -12.20 13.86 2.78
C ASP A 458 -12.68 13.36 1.41
N GLN A 459 -12.70 14.24 0.39
CA GLN A 459 -13.06 13.88 -0.97
C GLN A 459 -12.14 12.80 -1.54
N GLY A 460 -10.81 12.99 -1.41
CA GLY A 460 -9.81 12.02 -1.87
C GLY A 460 -9.89 10.69 -1.13
N LEU A 461 -10.23 10.71 0.17
CA LEU A 461 -10.52 9.47 0.91
C LEU A 461 -11.79 8.79 0.37
N SER A 462 -12.87 9.54 0.11
CA SER A 462 -14.12 8.99 -0.42
C SER A 462 -13.95 8.31 -1.79
N ASP A 463 -13.05 8.83 -2.64
CA ASP A 463 -12.78 8.24 -3.95
C ASP A 463 -11.85 7.02 -3.87
N ILE A 464 -10.93 6.99 -2.89
CA ILE A 464 -10.17 5.78 -2.54
C ILE A 464 -11.11 4.68 -2.02
N LEU A 465 -12.10 5.01 -1.19
CA LEU A 465 -13.09 4.04 -0.70
C LEU A 465 -13.93 3.46 -1.83
N LYS A 466 -14.50 4.29 -2.71
CA LYS A 466 -15.25 3.85 -3.91
C LYS A 466 -14.41 2.95 -4.82
N SER A 467 -13.15 3.31 -5.07
CA SER A 467 -12.25 2.54 -5.94
C SER A 467 -11.64 1.29 -5.29
N THR A 468 -11.92 1.03 -4.01
CA THR A 468 -11.47 -0.18 -3.27
C THR A 468 -12.59 -1.09 -2.82
N VAL A 469 -13.83 -0.90 -3.31
CA VAL A 469 -14.86 -1.96 -3.25
C VAL A 469 -14.38 -3.15 -4.10
N GLY A 470 -14.59 -4.37 -3.62
CA GLY A 470 -14.13 -5.60 -4.29
C GLY A 470 -12.62 -5.83 -4.26
N LYS A 471 -11.87 -5.07 -3.46
CA LYS A 471 -10.40 -5.02 -3.50
C LYS A 471 -9.77 -4.98 -2.09
N THR A 472 -8.44 -5.06 -2.06
CA THR A 472 -7.66 -4.95 -0.81
C THR A 472 -7.14 -3.53 -0.62
N LEU A 473 -7.42 -2.93 0.54
CA LEU A 473 -6.89 -1.63 0.97
C LEU A 473 -5.81 -1.83 2.03
N ILE A 474 -4.56 -1.53 1.68
CA ILE A 474 -3.40 -1.64 2.57
C ILE A 474 -3.05 -0.24 3.11
N ILE A 475 -3.14 -0.05 4.42
CA ILE A 475 -2.74 1.18 5.09
C ILE A 475 -1.33 0.99 5.65
N ASN A 476 -0.37 1.76 5.16
CA ASN A 476 1.05 1.67 5.52
C ASN A 476 1.47 2.84 6.41
N ASP A 477 1.48 2.59 7.72
CA ASP A 477 1.89 3.56 8.75
C ASP A 477 3.38 3.39 9.10
N SER A 478 4.24 3.65 8.11
CA SER A 478 5.70 3.52 8.23
C SER A 478 6.39 4.74 8.87
N ALA A 479 5.66 5.57 9.62
CA ALA A 479 6.24 6.70 10.34
C ALA A 479 7.00 6.18 11.58
N ILE A 480 8.33 6.27 11.58
CA ILE A 480 9.19 5.75 12.67
C ILE A 480 9.01 6.56 13.96
N SER A 481 8.78 7.87 13.84
CA SER A 481 8.52 8.74 14.99
C SER A 481 7.14 8.46 15.59
N PRO A 482 7.01 8.39 16.94
CA PRO A 482 5.70 8.63 17.56
C PRO A 482 5.26 10.03 17.13
N GLY A 483 4.12 10.10 16.44
CA GLY A 483 3.65 11.34 15.83
C GLY A 483 3.27 12.39 16.88
N THR A 484 3.49 13.66 16.56
CA THR A 484 2.82 14.78 17.22
C THR A 484 1.30 14.64 17.07
N ASP A 485 0.51 15.24 17.98
CA ASP A 485 -0.94 15.02 18.10
C ASP A 485 -1.72 15.17 16.77
N GLN A 486 -1.27 16.05 15.87
CA GLN A 486 -1.85 16.22 14.53
C GLN A 486 -1.79 14.95 13.66
N GLN A 487 -0.75 14.13 13.78
CA GLN A 487 -0.66 12.85 13.07
C GLN A 487 -1.59 11.79 13.67
N LEU A 488 -1.85 11.83 14.98
CA LEU A 488 -2.84 10.96 15.62
C LEU A 488 -4.26 11.35 15.20
N GLN A 489 -4.57 12.65 15.14
CA GLN A 489 -5.86 13.16 14.63
C GLN A 489 -6.10 12.78 13.16
N SER A 490 -5.08 12.78 12.30
CA SER A 490 -5.24 12.33 10.91
C SER A 490 -5.47 10.81 10.79
N ARG A 491 -4.97 10.01 11.74
CA ARG A 491 -5.21 8.56 11.79
C ARG A 491 -6.64 8.24 12.23
N THR A 492 -7.19 8.94 13.23
CA THR A 492 -8.58 8.70 13.68
C THR A 492 -9.60 9.06 12.61
N VAL A 493 -9.46 10.21 11.93
CA VAL A 493 -10.37 10.61 10.83
C VAL A 493 -10.46 9.55 9.72
N ILE A 494 -9.34 8.92 9.35
CA ILE A 494 -9.32 7.83 8.36
C ILE A 494 -10.06 6.58 8.89
N LEU A 495 -9.89 6.24 10.17
CA LEU A 495 -10.55 5.09 10.80
C LEU A 495 -12.06 5.29 11.00
N ASP A 496 -12.50 6.50 11.35
CA ASP A 496 -13.91 6.83 11.51
C ASP A 496 -14.65 6.81 10.17
N ALA A 497 -14.03 7.33 9.10
CA ALA A 497 -14.56 7.25 7.75
C ALA A 497 -14.65 5.79 7.25
N LEU A 498 -13.62 4.98 7.51
CA LEU A 498 -13.61 3.55 7.22
C LEU A 498 -14.71 2.79 7.99
N TYR A 499 -14.95 3.14 9.25
CA TYR A 499 -16.00 2.55 10.06
C TYR A 499 -17.40 2.94 9.57
N ALA A 500 -17.62 4.19 9.16
CA ALA A 500 -18.89 4.64 8.59
C ALA A 500 -19.21 3.89 7.28
N ASP A 501 -18.21 3.76 6.39
CA ASP A 501 -18.34 3.06 5.11
C ASP A 501 -18.59 1.55 5.30
N MET A 502 -17.83 0.88 6.18
CA MET A 502 -18.06 -0.54 6.53
C MET A 502 -19.26 -0.80 7.46
N SER A 503 -19.94 0.25 7.95
CA SER A 503 -21.23 0.13 8.66
C SER A 503 -22.43 0.35 7.74
N SER A 504 -22.21 0.83 6.51
CA SER A 504 -23.26 1.11 5.51
C SER A 504 -23.18 0.20 4.27
N SER A 505 -22.08 -0.51 4.08
CA SER A 505 -21.85 -1.50 3.02
C SER A 505 -21.67 -2.91 3.61
N ASP A 506 -21.84 -3.94 2.78
CA ASP A 506 -21.78 -5.34 3.21
C ASP A 506 -20.33 -5.73 3.59
N PRO A 507 -20.05 -6.21 4.83
CA PRO A 507 -18.72 -6.16 5.43
C PRO A 507 -17.70 -7.19 4.89
N ILE A 508 -18.05 -7.87 3.79
CA ILE A 508 -17.19 -8.82 3.08
C ILE A 508 -16.56 -8.16 1.84
N ASN A 509 -17.21 -7.18 1.21
CA ASN A 509 -16.80 -6.62 -0.10
C ASN A 509 -15.65 -5.57 -0.01
N ARG A 510 -14.79 -5.67 1.02
CA ARG A 510 -13.46 -5.03 1.08
C ARG A 510 -12.61 -5.73 2.15
N CYS A 511 -11.32 -5.95 1.87
CA CYS A 511 -10.34 -6.32 2.90
C CYS A 511 -9.47 -5.12 3.28
N VAL A 512 -9.51 -4.69 4.54
CA VAL A 512 -8.65 -3.62 5.08
C VAL A 512 -7.51 -4.22 5.90
N ILE A 513 -6.27 -3.91 5.50
CA ILE A 513 -5.05 -4.39 6.16
C ILE A 513 -4.25 -3.19 6.69
N PHE A 514 -4.15 -3.06 8.01
CA PHE A 514 -3.28 -2.07 8.63
C PHE A 514 -1.87 -2.63 8.80
N THR A 515 -0.84 -1.88 8.40
CA THR A 515 0.57 -2.32 8.44
C THR A 515 1.43 -1.24 9.10
N GLY A 516 2.25 -1.62 10.08
CA GLY A 516 3.05 -0.65 10.85
C GLY A 516 4.10 -1.28 11.77
N SER A 517 4.78 -0.43 12.54
CA SER A 517 5.62 -0.87 13.67
C SER A 517 4.75 -1.31 14.84
N GLU A 518 5.30 -2.18 15.70
CA GLU A 518 4.61 -2.62 16.91
C GLU A 518 4.32 -1.44 17.85
N SER A 519 5.26 -0.49 17.99
CA SER A 519 5.07 0.75 18.75
C SER A 519 3.93 1.64 18.24
N ASN A 520 3.73 1.74 16.92
CA ASN A 520 2.64 2.54 16.35
C ASN A 520 1.29 1.86 16.56
N ILE A 521 1.24 0.54 16.38
CA ILE A 521 0.01 -0.25 16.55
C ILE A 521 -0.39 -0.31 18.02
N ASP A 522 0.56 -0.40 18.95
CA ASP A 522 0.34 -0.22 20.39
C ASP A 522 -0.19 1.18 20.72
N ALA A 523 0.38 2.24 20.14
CA ALA A 523 -0.10 3.60 20.36
C ALA A 523 -1.53 3.78 19.84
N ILE A 524 -1.83 3.30 18.63
CA ILE A 524 -3.19 3.29 18.08
C ILE A 524 -4.13 2.47 18.99
N SER A 525 -3.73 1.29 19.46
CA SER A 525 -4.54 0.43 20.34
C SER A 525 -4.80 1.02 21.73
N ARG A 526 -3.93 1.93 22.23
CA ARG A 526 -4.13 2.65 23.51
C ARG A 526 -5.04 3.88 23.35
N HIS A 527 -5.07 4.46 22.16
CA HIS A 527 -5.94 5.57 21.78
C HIS A 527 -7.13 5.12 20.90
N ALA A 528 -7.45 3.83 20.92
CA ALA A 528 -8.46 3.22 20.05
C ALA A 528 -9.88 3.43 20.61
N ASP A 529 -10.65 4.29 19.95
CA ASP A 529 -12.08 4.36 20.17
C ASP A 529 -12.82 3.08 19.73
N LYS A 530 -14.08 2.95 20.15
CA LYS A 530 -14.98 1.83 19.82
C LYS A 530 -14.95 1.37 18.35
N PRO A 531 -14.97 2.23 17.31
CA PRO A 531 -14.90 1.81 15.90
C PRO A 531 -13.64 1.01 15.52
N PHE A 532 -12.49 1.27 16.14
CA PHE A 532 -11.28 0.49 15.85
C PHE A 532 -11.40 -0.93 16.42
N SER A 533 -11.90 -1.05 17.66
CA SER A 533 -12.04 -2.33 18.37
C SER A 533 -13.11 -3.26 17.78
N SER A 534 -14.14 -2.71 17.11
CA SER A 534 -15.17 -3.51 16.44
C SER A 534 -14.66 -4.11 15.13
N LEU A 535 -13.91 -3.34 14.34
CA LEU A 535 -13.28 -3.76 13.08
C LEU A 535 -12.11 -4.72 13.33
N PHE A 536 -11.20 -4.35 14.23
CA PHE A 536 -9.94 -5.06 14.50
C PHE A 536 -9.89 -5.58 15.93
N ALA A 537 -10.52 -6.73 16.19
CA ALA A 537 -10.39 -7.41 17.48
C ALA A 537 -8.92 -7.86 17.70
N PRO A 538 -8.39 -7.87 18.94
CA PRO A 538 -6.96 -8.13 19.22
C PRO A 538 -6.42 -9.45 18.66
N LYS A 539 -7.26 -10.48 18.45
CA LYS A 539 -6.83 -11.76 17.86
C LYS A 539 -6.42 -11.68 16.38
N PHE A 540 -6.70 -10.56 15.71
CA PHE A 540 -6.39 -10.33 14.29
C PHE A 540 -5.08 -9.56 14.06
N ILE A 541 -4.27 -9.38 15.13
CA ILE A 541 -2.93 -8.78 15.06
C ILE A 541 -1.89 -9.87 14.76
N VAL A 542 -1.45 -9.93 13.51
CA VAL A 542 -0.34 -10.77 13.07
C VAL A 542 0.98 -10.07 13.40
N ARG A 543 1.80 -10.69 14.25
CA ARG A 543 3.13 -10.18 14.61
C ARG A 543 4.21 -10.78 13.69
N PHE A 544 4.95 -9.90 13.02
CA PHE A 544 6.09 -10.20 12.15
C PHE A 544 7.37 -10.02 12.95
N GLU A 545 8.13 -11.09 13.12
CA GLU A 545 9.39 -11.08 13.86
C GLU A 545 10.57 -10.62 12.98
N ALA A 546 11.64 -10.12 13.60
CA ALA A 546 12.89 -9.82 12.90
C ALA A 546 13.59 -11.13 12.50
N PHE A 547 14.08 -11.22 11.26
CA PHE A 547 14.68 -12.46 10.76
C PHE A 547 15.93 -12.84 11.57
N THR A 548 16.07 -14.14 11.85
CA THR A 548 17.25 -14.75 12.45
C THR A 548 18.40 -14.86 11.45
N ARG A 549 19.64 -15.06 11.92
CA ARG A 549 20.82 -15.28 11.06
C ARG A 549 20.57 -16.32 9.94
N PRO A 550 20.11 -17.56 10.21
CA PRO A 550 19.87 -18.54 9.15
C PRO A 550 18.74 -18.14 8.18
N GLN A 551 17.71 -17.44 8.65
CA GLN A 551 16.66 -16.92 7.77
C GLN A 551 17.19 -15.81 6.85
N LEU A 552 18.00 -14.88 7.36
CA LEU A 552 18.68 -13.87 6.54
C LEU A 552 19.63 -14.51 5.51
N GLU A 553 20.33 -15.59 5.90
CA GLU A 553 21.20 -16.35 5.01
C GLU A 553 20.42 -17.01 3.87
N GLN A 554 19.30 -17.67 4.17
CA GLN A 554 18.39 -18.25 3.17
C GLN A 554 17.77 -17.18 2.25
N ILE A 555 17.35 -16.03 2.80
CA ILE A 555 16.81 -14.91 2.01
C ILE A 555 17.89 -14.34 1.08
N MET A 556 19.14 -14.24 1.54
CA MET A 556 20.25 -13.79 0.71
C MET A 556 20.59 -14.80 -0.40
N GLN A 557 20.67 -16.10 -0.09
CA GLN A 557 20.88 -17.16 -1.09
C GLN A 557 19.77 -17.14 -2.15
N ARG A 558 18.50 -17.00 -1.74
CA ARG A 558 17.37 -16.87 -2.66
C ARG A 558 17.47 -15.63 -3.55
N LYS A 559 17.80 -14.46 -2.99
CA LYS A 559 17.95 -13.21 -3.77
C LYS A 559 19.14 -13.21 -4.73
N LEU A 560 20.20 -13.95 -4.41
CA LEU A 560 21.32 -14.18 -5.32
C LEU A 560 20.92 -15.07 -6.50
N GLN A 561 20.13 -16.12 -6.26
CA GLN A 561 19.55 -16.96 -7.31
C GLN A 561 18.54 -16.18 -8.18
N GLU A 562 17.68 -15.35 -7.58
CA GLU A 562 16.73 -14.48 -8.29
C GLU A 562 17.39 -13.36 -9.12
N GLN A 563 18.72 -13.18 -9.03
CA GLN A 563 19.50 -12.18 -9.76
C GLN A 563 20.66 -12.76 -10.59
N ASP A 564 20.79 -14.09 -10.68
CA ASP A 564 21.91 -14.81 -11.31
C ASP A 564 23.31 -14.33 -10.82
N LEU A 565 23.43 -14.05 -9.52
CA LEU A 565 24.66 -13.57 -8.88
C LEU A 565 25.40 -14.68 -8.13
N PHE A 566 26.70 -14.81 -8.37
CA PHE A 566 27.57 -15.74 -7.68
C PHE A 566 28.35 -15.02 -6.57
N VAL A 567 28.64 -15.71 -5.47
CA VAL A 567 29.31 -15.11 -4.29
C VAL A 567 30.33 -16.10 -3.76
N THR A 568 31.56 -15.63 -3.50
CA THR A 568 32.60 -16.44 -2.86
C THR A 568 32.21 -16.78 -1.41
N PRO A 569 32.60 -17.95 -0.86
CA PRO A 569 32.26 -18.32 0.53
C PRO A 569 32.71 -17.30 1.57
N GLU A 570 33.84 -16.63 1.32
CA GLU A 570 34.37 -15.55 2.15
C GLU A 570 33.52 -14.28 2.05
N ALA A 571 33.10 -13.88 0.84
CA ALA A 571 32.19 -12.74 0.66
C ALA A 571 30.82 -12.97 1.31
N MET A 572 30.32 -14.21 1.30
CA MET A 572 29.09 -14.58 2.00
C MET A 572 29.24 -14.45 3.52
N GLN A 573 30.37 -14.85 4.10
CA GLN A 573 30.66 -14.63 5.52
C GLN A 573 30.78 -13.14 5.87
N THR A 574 31.46 -12.35 5.04
CA THR A 574 31.55 -10.88 5.17
C THR A 574 30.17 -10.22 5.10
N ALA A 575 29.30 -10.66 4.19
CA ALA A 575 27.93 -10.17 4.07
C ALA A 575 27.10 -10.47 5.33
N MET A 576 27.16 -11.71 5.82
CA MET A 576 26.43 -12.10 7.03
C MET A 576 26.96 -11.36 8.28
N ALA A 577 28.27 -11.10 8.38
CA ALA A 577 28.85 -10.29 9.45
C ALA A 577 28.39 -8.82 9.38
N ALA A 578 28.31 -8.23 8.18
CA ALA A 578 27.78 -6.88 7.96
C ALA A 578 26.28 -6.77 8.31
N LEU A 579 25.50 -7.81 7.96
CA LEU A 579 24.10 -7.94 8.33
C LEU A 579 23.93 -8.11 9.85
N GLU A 580 24.79 -8.87 10.54
CA GLU A 580 24.75 -8.97 12.00
C GLU A 580 25.14 -7.67 12.73
N ALA A 581 26.16 -6.96 12.23
CA ALA A 581 26.52 -5.65 12.77
C ALA A 581 25.39 -4.62 12.60
N THR A 582 24.66 -4.64 11.48
CA THR A 582 23.50 -3.77 11.26
C THR A 582 22.23 -4.26 11.96
N ARG A 583 22.07 -5.57 12.23
CA ARG A 583 20.93 -6.19 12.94
C ARG A 583 20.80 -5.75 14.40
N MET A 584 21.87 -5.25 15.02
CA MET A 584 21.77 -4.64 16.36
C MET A 584 21.14 -3.24 16.34
N ARG A 585 21.01 -2.57 15.19
CA ARG A 585 20.44 -1.21 15.11
C ARG A 585 18.90 -1.23 15.07
N GLN A 586 18.24 -0.27 15.74
CA GLN A 586 16.77 -0.14 15.73
C GLN A 586 16.19 0.08 14.32
N SER A 587 16.97 0.70 13.44
CA SER A 587 16.66 0.96 12.04
C SER A 587 16.93 -0.21 11.08
N PHE A 588 17.20 -1.43 11.59
CA PHE A 588 17.51 -2.58 10.74
C PHE A 588 16.32 -3.00 9.85
N GLU A 589 16.42 -2.74 8.56
CA GLU A 589 15.37 -3.05 7.58
C GLU A 589 15.34 -4.51 7.09
N ASN A 590 15.83 -5.47 7.87
CA ASN A 590 15.64 -6.92 7.64
C ASN A 590 15.93 -7.36 6.19
N ALA A 591 14.95 -7.83 5.42
CA ALA A 591 15.17 -8.30 4.06
C ALA A 591 15.50 -7.18 3.05
N ARG A 592 15.20 -5.91 3.37
CA ARG A 592 15.65 -4.74 2.58
C ARG A 592 17.10 -4.38 2.84
N ALA A 593 17.63 -4.66 4.04
CA ALA A 593 19.05 -4.47 4.32
C ALA A 593 19.90 -5.36 3.39
N ILE A 594 19.40 -6.55 3.04
CA ILE A 594 19.99 -7.42 2.01
C ILE A 594 19.91 -6.75 0.62
N ASP A 595 18.79 -6.12 0.24
CA ASP A 595 18.68 -5.39 -1.04
C ASP A 595 19.67 -4.22 -1.12
N THR A 596 19.79 -3.43 -0.05
CA THR A 596 20.76 -2.32 0.05
C THR A 596 22.20 -2.84 -0.03
N LEU A 597 22.50 -3.95 0.65
CA LEU A 597 23.81 -4.60 0.59
C LEU A 597 24.13 -5.07 -0.82
N LEU A 598 23.25 -5.86 -1.47
CA LEU A 598 23.43 -6.35 -2.83
C LEU A 598 23.54 -5.21 -3.86
N THR A 599 22.73 -4.16 -3.72
CA THR A 599 22.81 -2.96 -4.57
C THR A 599 24.17 -2.27 -4.42
N SER A 600 24.69 -2.18 -3.19
CA SER A 600 26.03 -1.61 -2.95
C SER A 600 27.15 -2.51 -3.46
N ALA A 601 27.04 -3.83 -3.31
CA ALA A 601 28.03 -4.80 -3.76
C ALA A 601 28.13 -4.84 -5.30
N ASN A 602 26.99 -4.84 -6.00
CA ASN A 602 26.96 -4.71 -7.46
C ASN A 602 27.64 -3.42 -7.94
N ARG A 603 27.39 -2.28 -7.28
CA ARG A 603 28.05 -1.01 -7.58
C ARG A 603 29.57 -1.07 -7.34
N ASN A 604 30.00 -1.75 -6.29
CA ASN A 604 31.43 -1.90 -5.97
C ASN A 604 32.13 -2.84 -6.98
N PHE A 605 31.48 -3.93 -7.38
CA PHE A 605 31.92 -4.82 -8.46
C PHE A 605 32.08 -4.07 -9.80
N GLU A 606 31.16 -3.18 -10.13
CA GLU A 606 31.25 -2.31 -11.31
C GLU A 606 32.43 -1.33 -11.21
N VAL A 607 32.69 -0.74 -10.04
CA VAL A 607 33.88 0.11 -9.80
C VAL A 607 35.18 -0.70 -9.85
N ARG A 608 35.18 -1.96 -9.38
CA ARG A 608 36.33 -2.87 -9.40
C ARG A 608 36.66 -3.31 -10.82
N THR A 609 35.69 -3.83 -11.57
CA THR A 609 35.86 -4.25 -12.98
C THR A 609 36.26 -3.08 -13.88
N ALA A 610 35.70 -1.88 -13.67
CA ALA A 610 36.10 -0.67 -14.41
C ALA A 610 37.56 -0.25 -14.17
N ARG A 611 38.17 -0.58 -13.02
CA ARG A 611 39.60 -0.35 -12.74
C ARG A 611 40.51 -1.39 -13.39
N VAL A 612 40.06 -2.65 -13.47
CA VAL A 612 40.84 -3.76 -14.03
C VAL A 612 40.75 -3.81 -15.56
N GLY A 613 39.74 -3.17 -16.16
CA GLY A 613 39.61 -2.99 -17.62
C GLY A 613 39.20 -4.26 -18.37
N THR A 614 38.72 -5.28 -17.67
CA THR A 614 38.28 -6.56 -18.26
C THR A 614 36.92 -6.39 -18.97
N PRO A 615 36.76 -6.86 -20.22
CA PRO A 615 35.49 -6.76 -20.93
C PRO A 615 34.43 -7.69 -20.30
N MET A 616 33.27 -7.14 -19.92
CA MET A 616 32.18 -7.81 -19.19
C MET A 616 31.57 -9.08 -19.85
N PHE A 617 31.91 -9.41 -21.09
CA PHE A 617 31.13 -10.33 -21.93
C PHE A 617 31.40 -11.84 -21.73
N GLN A 618 32.31 -12.24 -20.83
CA GLN A 618 32.71 -13.65 -20.68
C GLN A 618 32.95 -14.14 -19.24
N SER A 619 32.61 -13.35 -18.21
CA SER A 619 32.79 -13.73 -16.81
C SER A 619 31.46 -13.68 -16.05
N ASP A 620 31.10 -14.79 -15.40
CA ASP A 620 30.00 -14.83 -14.44
C ASP A 620 30.20 -13.76 -13.34
N ARG A 621 29.12 -13.11 -12.91
CA ARG A 621 29.17 -12.06 -11.87
C ARG A 621 29.46 -12.69 -10.50
N MET A 622 30.74 -12.83 -10.16
CA MET A 622 31.20 -13.36 -8.87
C MET A 622 31.65 -12.24 -7.92
N LEU A 623 30.95 -12.10 -6.80
CA LEU A 623 31.24 -11.12 -5.75
C LEU A 623 32.36 -11.61 -4.80
N GLU A 624 33.30 -10.71 -4.53
CA GLU A 624 34.44 -10.88 -3.64
C GLU A 624 34.25 -10.12 -2.32
N PRO A 625 35.02 -10.41 -1.25
CA PRO A 625 34.85 -9.75 0.05
C PRO A 625 34.96 -8.22 -0.02
N GLU A 626 35.81 -7.70 -0.91
CA GLU A 626 35.98 -6.25 -1.13
C GLU A 626 34.71 -5.57 -1.66
N ASP A 627 33.94 -6.25 -2.52
CA ASP A 627 32.69 -5.72 -3.08
C ASP A 627 31.65 -5.51 -1.97
N VAL A 628 31.61 -6.40 -0.99
CA VAL A 628 30.64 -6.39 0.11
C VAL A 628 31.07 -5.48 1.26
N ALA A 629 32.37 -5.41 1.56
CA ALA A 629 32.88 -4.76 2.77
C ALA A 629 32.72 -3.23 2.80
N ALA A 630 32.66 -2.55 1.65
CA ALA A 630 32.89 -1.10 1.57
C ALA A 630 31.90 -0.20 2.35
N ASN A 631 30.72 -0.70 2.72
CA ASN A 631 29.75 0.01 3.60
C ASN A 631 29.47 -0.73 4.92
N ALA A 632 30.16 -1.83 5.20
CA ALA A 632 30.17 -2.47 6.51
C ALA A 632 31.02 -1.61 7.46
N GLY A 633 30.45 -0.49 7.90
CA GLY A 633 31.14 0.52 8.72
C GLY A 633 31.87 -0.14 9.88
N ASP A 634 33.19 -0.06 9.87
CA ASP A 634 34.04 -1.03 10.56
C ASP A 634 33.90 -0.92 12.08
N THR A 635 33.04 -1.77 12.66
CA THR A 635 32.75 -1.82 14.10
C THR A 635 33.86 -2.49 14.91
N ASN A 636 34.82 -3.12 14.22
CA ASN A 636 36.00 -3.75 14.81
C ASN A 636 37.32 -3.02 14.48
N VAL A 637 37.30 -1.91 13.73
CA VAL A 637 38.24 -0.80 13.97
C VAL A 637 38.00 -0.33 15.40
N SER A 638 38.78 -0.92 16.29
CA SER A 638 38.48 -0.95 17.71
C SER A 638 38.31 0.46 18.27
N VAL A 639 37.38 0.62 19.22
CA VAL A 639 37.25 1.83 20.06
C VAL A 639 38.63 2.27 20.59
N LYS A 640 39.50 1.28 20.86
CA LYS A 640 40.93 1.43 21.12
C LYS A 640 41.64 2.20 19.99
N ASN A 641 41.76 1.65 18.79
CA ASN A 641 42.41 2.29 17.63
C ASN A 641 41.93 3.73 17.37
N ALA A 642 40.63 4.00 17.60
CA ALA A 642 40.04 5.32 17.43
C ALA A 642 40.36 6.33 18.57
N LEU A 643 40.73 5.85 19.76
CA LEU A 643 40.92 6.69 20.97
C LEU A 643 42.29 6.57 21.65
N GLN A 644 43.18 5.66 21.23
CA GLN A 644 44.45 5.33 21.90
C GLN A 644 45.45 6.50 22.00
N ASP A 645 45.36 7.48 21.08
CA ASP A 645 46.12 8.75 21.15
C ASP A 645 45.28 9.92 21.71
N VAL A 646 43.98 9.71 21.92
CA VAL A 646 42.98 10.74 22.20
C VAL A 646 42.68 10.84 23.71
N VAL A 647 42.69 9.72 24.42
CA VAL A 647 42.21 9.58 25.81
C VAL A 647 43.07 8.56 26.56
N ALA A 648 43.14 8.67 27.89
CA ALA A 648 43.80 7.69 28.73
C ALA A 648 43.11 6.30 28.67
N ASP A 649 43.91 5.22 28.70
CA ASP A 649 43.45 3.83 28.56
C ASP A 649 42.31 3.43 29.51
N CYS A 650 42.23 4.04 30.70
CA CYS A 650 41.15 3.77 31.65
C CYS A 650 39.76 4.16 31.10
N ILE A 651 39.63 5.21 30.29
CA ILE A 651 38.35 5.59 29.68
C ILE A 651 38.02 4.68 28.49
N ILE A 652 39.03 4.18 27.77
CA ILE A 652 38.85 3.17 26.73
C ILE A 652 38.32 1.87 27.34
N ALA A 653 38.84 1.48 28.51
CA ALA A 653 38.37 0.31 29.26
C ALA A 653 36.89 0.44 29.70
N GLU A 654 36.43 1.63 30.10
CA GLU A 654 35.01 1.86 30.43
C GLU A 654 34.10 1.82 29.18
N LEU A 655 34.54 2.37 28.05
CA LEU A 655 33.78 2.23 26.79
C LEU A 655 33.73 0.76 26.31
N GLU A 656 34.80 0.00 26.54
CA GLU A 656 34.79 -1.46 26.36
C GLU A 656 33.88 -2.19 27.36
N ARG A 657 33.71 -1.69 28.59
CA ARG A 657 32.78 -2.21 29.61
C ARG A 657 31.35 -2.13 29.09
N TYR A 658 30.90 -0.93 28.73
CA TYR A 658 29.57 -0.70 28.16
C TYR A 658 29.34 -1.54 26.88
N GLN A 659 30.31 -1.58 25.96
CA GLN A 659 30.20 -2.39 24.74
C GLN A 659 29.97 -3.88 25.05
N LYS A 660 30.57 -4.42 26.10
CA LYS A 660 30.39 -5.83 26.52
C LYS A 660 29.03 -6.01 27.21
N GLU A 661 28.65 -5.10 28.11
CA GLU A 661 27.37 -5.13 28.84
C GLU A 661 26.15 -5.03 27.91
N ILE A 662 26.21 -4.17 26.89
CA ILE A 662 25.16 -4.02 25.87
C ILE A 662 25.03 -5.30 25.04
N LYS A 663 26.14 -5.80 24.48
CA LYS A 663 26.16 -7.02 23.66
C LYS A 663 25.64 -8.24 24.44
N ILE A 664 26.01 -8.39 25.71
CA ILE A 664 25.52 -9.46 26.58
C ILE A 664 24.01 -9.32 26.86
N SER A 665 23.52 -8.09 27.07
CA SER A 665 22.09 -7.84 27.31
C SER A 665 21.24 -8.16 26.09
N TRP A 666 21.68 -7.73 24.90
CA TRP A 666 21.05 -8.05 23.62
C TRP A 666 21.03 -9.56 23.35
N LEU A 667 22.15 -10.27 23.58
CA LEU A 667 22.23 -11.74 23.47
C LEU A 667 21.32 -12.48 24.47
N MET A 668 20.96 -11.84 25.59
CA MET A 668 20.01 -12.37 26.59
C MET A 668 18.55 -11.96 26.34
N GLY A 669 18.25 -11.22 25.27
CA GLY A 669 16.90 -10.72 24.99
C GLY A 669 16.38 -9.74 26.05
N ARG A 670 17.27 -8.95 26.67
CA ARG A 670 16.92 -7.90 27.65
C ARG A 670 17.27 -6.53 27.11
N ASP A 671 16.48 -5.52 27.52
CA ASP A 671 16.73 -4.13 27.14
C ASP A 671 18.12 -3.68 27.61
N PRO A 672 19.02 -3.27 26.70
CA PRO A 672 20.39 -2.87 27.07
C PRO A 672 20.41 -1.63 27.96
N CYS A 673 19.40 -0.77 27.80
CA CYS A 673 19.20 0.48 28.55
C CYS A 673 18.90 0.27 30.04
N GLU A 674 18.54 -0.96 30.48
CA GLU A 674 18.49 -1.29 31.91
C GLU A 674 19.89 -1.38 32.55
N ARG A 675 20.94 -1.58 31.74
CA ARG A 675 22.31 -1.84 32.23
C ARG A 675 23.34 -0.77 31.93
N VAL A 676 23.17 0.02 30.87
CA VAL A 676 24.11 1.12 30.55
C VAL A 676 23.51 2.50 30.83
N PRO A 677 24.32 3.46 31.32
CA PRO A 677 23.84 4.77 31.72
C PRO A 677 23.41 5.62 30.53
N CYS A 678 22.15 6.07 30.53
CA CYS A 678 21.63 7.12 29.64
C CYS A 678 21.94 8.54 30.15
N ALA A 679 22.50 8.69 31.36
CA ALA A 679 22.82 9.97 31.98
C ALA A 679 24.25 9.92 32.57
N LEU A 680 25.14 10.79 32.08
CA LEU A 680 26.59 10.75 32.31
C LEU A 680 27.16 12.12 32.70
N VAL A 681 28.17 12.14 33.56
CA VAL A 681 28.93 13.37 33.91
C VAL A 681 30.38 13.27 33.46
N PHE A 682 30.83 14.16 32.58
CA PHE A 682 32.22 14.21 32.07
C PHE A 682 33.02 15.28 32.82
N LYS A 683 33.60 14.89 33.97
CA LYS A 683 34.42 15.76 34.83
C LYS A 683 35.86 15.87 34.35
N GLY A 684 36.57 16.95 34.71
CA GLY A 684 38.02 17.09 34.48
C GLY A 684 38.45 18.26 33.58
N PRO A 685 39.77 18.44 33.35
CA PRO A 685 40.34 19.63 32.70
C PRO A 685 39.99 19.81 31.21
N CYS A 686 40.22 21.02 30.70
CA CYS A 686 40.01 21.37 29.29
C CYS A 686 40.99 20.65 28.35
N GLY A 687 40.54 20.35 27.13
CA GLY A 687 41.35 19.74 26.07
C GLY A 687 41.74 18.27 26.30
N THR A 688 41.01 17.56 27.18
CA THR A 688 41.24 16.15 27.56
C THR A 688 40.51 15.12 26.68
N GLY A 689 39.75 15.55 25.67
CA GLY A 689 39.09 14.67 24.70
C GLY A 689 37.59 14.40 24.94
N LYS A 690 36.96 15.05 25.93
CA LYS A 690 35.53 14.87 26.29
C LYS A 690 34.56 14.81 25.10
N VAL A 691 34.61 15.78 24.19
CA VAL A 691 33.76 15.83 22.99
C VAL A 691 34.03 14.64 22.05
N THR A 692 35.30 14.23 21.92
CA THR A 692 35.68 13.09 21.09
C THR A 692 35.20 11.76 21.68
N VAL A 693 35.22 11.63 23.02
CA VAL A 693 34.58 10.50 23.72
C VAL A 693 33.08 10.52 23.53
N ALA A 694 32.41 11.67 23.65
CA ALA A 694 30.97 11.79 23.42
C ALA A 694 30.57 11.37 21.98
N LYS A 695 31.39 11.71 20.97
CA LYS A 695 31.18 11.27 19.57
C LYS A 695 31.38 9.77 19.38
N GLN A 696 32.39 9.15 20.02
CA GLN A 696 32.55 7.70 19.97
C GLN A 696 31.46 6.97 20.77
N LEU A 697 31.00 7.53 21.90
CA LEU A 697 29.88 6.99 22.68
C LEU A 697 28.57 7.04 21.86
N ALA A 698 28.31 8.14 21.13
CA ALA A 698 27.20 8.22 20.19
C ALA A 698 27.27 7.14 19.11
N LYS A 699 28.44 6.92 18.50
CA LYS A 699 28.65 5.82 17.54
C LYS A 699 28.41 4.44 18.18
N ILE A 700 28.96 4.18 19.37
CA ILE A 700 28.78 2.92 20.12
C ILE A 700 27.30 2.62 20.40
N TYR A 701 26.55 3.62 20.87
CA TYR A 701 25.12 3.46 21.21
C TYR A 701 24.24 3.37 19.95
N TYR A 702 24.63 4.00 18.84
CA TYR A 702 23.98 3.83 17.53
C TYR A 702 24.23 2.44 16.93
N ASP A 703 25.49 1.99 16.88
CA ASP A 703 25.88 0.68 16.33
C ASP A 703 25.26 -0.50 17.09
N MET A 704 24.84 -0.29 18.34
CA MET A 704 24.17 -1.29 19.18
C MET A 704 22.66 -1.03 19.35
N GLY A 705 22.09 -0.10 18.60
CA GLY A 705 20.64 0.17 18.59
C GLY A 705 20.05 0.60 19.93
N ILE A 706 20.78 1.41 20.69
CA ILE A 706 20.18 2.21 21.76
C ILE A 706 19.67 3.55 21.19
N LEU A 707 20.31 4.06 20.13
CA LEU A 707 20.01 5.34 19.51
C LEU A 707 19.70 5.19 18.02
N GLU A 708 18.91 6.12 17.49
CA GLU A 708 18.52 6.18 16.07
C GLU A 708 19.62 6.78 15.18
N SER A 709 20.55 7.55 15.75
CA SER A 709 21.65 8.20 15.03
C SER A 709 22.91 8.35 15.88
N ASP A 710 24.07 8.27 15.22
CA ASP A 710 25.41 8.55 15.74
C ASP A 710 25.72 10.04 15.95
N GLN A 711 24.79 10.94 15.58
CA GLN A 711 24.98 12.38 15.68
C GLN A 711 25.04 12.85 17.14
N LEU A 712 26.14 13.53 17.49
CA LEU A 712 26.24 14.30 18.72
C LEU A 712 25.55 15.66 18.57
N VAL A 713 24.60 15.97 19.44
CA VAL A 713 24.04 17.31 19.61
C VAL A 713 24.85 18.03 20.68
N GLU A 714 25.72 18.94 20.25
CA GLU A 714 26.47 19.83 21.13
C GLU A 714 25.61 21.07 21.47
N CYS A 715 25.46 21.39 22.76
CA CYS A 715 24.82 22.61 23.24
C CYS A 715 25.56 23.19 24.46
N SER A 716 25.47 24.50 24.66
CA SER A 716 25.99 25.18 25.84
C SER A 716 24.90 25.37 26.91
N ALA A 717 25.30 25.51 28.17
CA ALA A 717 24.42 26.00 29.24
C ALA A 717 23.64 27.29 28.86
N THR A 718 24.23 28.16 28.03
CA THR A 718 23.59 29.38 27.49
C THR A 718 22.41 29.13 26.56
N ASP A 719 22.36 27.95 25.94
CA ASP A 719 21.37 27.61 24.90
C ASP A 719 20.14 26.93 25.52
N ILE A 720 20.28 26.52 26.78
CA ILE A 720 19.27 25.90 27.63
C ILE A 720 18.62 26.95 28.54
N VAL A 721 19.42 27.83 29.17
CA VAL A 721 18.91 28.81 30.14
C VAL A 721 18.19 29.98 29.46
N GLY A 722 17.00 30.32 29.96
CA GLY A 722 16.22 31.48 29.54
C GLY A 722 16.76 32.79 30.12
N GLN A 723 16.58 33.91 29.41
CA GLN A 723 16.79 35.25 30.01
C GLN A 723 15.51 35.80 30.68
N ARG A 724 14.38 35.13 30.49
CA ARG A 724 13.06 35.46 31.08
C ARG A 724 12.48 34.21 31.76
N PRO A 725 11.61 34.36 32.78
CA PRO A 725 10.90 33.23 33.40
C PRO A 725 10.14 32.40 32.36
N GLY A 726 10.09 31.07 32.53
CA GLY A 726 9.47 30.13 31.60
C GLY A 726 10.17 29.95 30.24
N GLU A 727 11.08 30.84 29.85
CA GLU A 727 11.88 30.68 28.62
C GLU A 727 12.84 29.47 28.74
N THR A 728 13.26 29.12 29.96
CA THR A 728 14.10 27.95 30.24
C THR A 728 13.38 26.64 29.94
N SER A 729 12.12 26.48 30.36
CA SER A 729 11.34 25.26 30.07
C SER A 729 11.11 25.06 28.57
N ALA A 730 10.87 26.15 27.82
CA ALA A 730 10.73 26.08 26.36
C ALA A 730 12.06 25.72 25.67
N LYS A 731 13.18 26.33 26.08
CA LYS A 731 14.52 26.04 25.53
C LYS A 731 15.02 24.64 25.87
N SER A 732 14.89 24.22 27.13
CA SER A 732 15.32 22.89 27.59
C SER A 732 14.57 21.79 26.85
N ARG A 733 13.25 21.90 26.70
CA ARG A 733 12.45 21.01 25.83
C ARG A 733 12.96 21.00 24.40
N ALA A 734 13.12 22.16 23.76
CA ALA A 734 13.62 22.23 22.39
C ALA A 734 15.01 21.59 22.18
N GLN A 735 15.90 21.62 23.19
CA GLN A 735 17.20 20.94 23.13
C GLN A 735 17.10 19.44 23.44
N LEU A 736 16.24 19.02 24.37
CA LEU A 736 15.96 17.61 24.66
C LEU A 736 15.30 16.93 23.46
N ASP A 737 14.29 17.55 22.86
CA ASP A 737 13.56 17.06 21.69
C ASP A 737 14.47 16.98 20.45
N ARG A 738 15.40 17.93 20.30
CA ARG A 738 16.48 17.88 19.30
C ARG A 738 17.48 16.75 19.57
N GLY A 739 17.64 16.33 20.82
CA GLY A 739 18.46 15.22 21.28
C GLY A 739 17.79 13.85 21.27
N LEU A 740 16.50 13.75 20.93
CA LEU A 740 15.82 12.47 20.78
C LEU A 740 16.47 11.62 19.68
N GLY A 741 16.59 10.32 19.94
CA GLY A 741 17.30 9.38 19.08
C GLY A 741 18.82 9.56 19.03
N LYS A 742 19.40 10.43 19.87
CA LYS A 742 20.79 10.93 19.78
C LYS A 742 21.47 11.08 21.15
N VAL A 743 22.73 11.50 21.13
CA VAL A 743 23.46 11.95 22.33
C VAL A 743 23.40 13.48 22.41
N LEU A 744 23.00 14.01 23.56
CA LEU A 744 23.00 15.43 23.88
C LEU A 744 24.17 15.73 24.84
N LEU A 745 25.15 16.52 24.38
CA LEU A 745 26.27 16.98 25.19
C LEU A 745 26.04 18.43 25.61
N VAL A 746 25.85 18.64 26.92
CA VAL A 746 25.82 19.97 27.54
C VAL A 746 27.27 20.37 27.88
N GLU A 747 27.89 21.14 26.99
CA GLU A 747 29.15 21.81 27.27
C GLU A 747 28.99 22.89 28.33
N GLU A 748 30.03 23.06 29.13
CA GLU A 748 30.12 24.08 30.18
C GLU A 748 28.96 24.03 31.20
N ALA A 749 28.44 22.82 31.47
CA ALA A 749 27.30 22.56 32.37
C ALA A 749 27.48 23.11 33.81
N HIS A 750 28.73 23.32 34.24
CA HIS A 750 29.06 24.03 35.48
C HIS A 750 28.47 25.45 35.56
N ARG A 751 28.15 26.09 34.43
CA ARG A 751 27.52 27.43 34.37
C ARG A 751 26.02 27.44 34.66
N LEU A 752 25.41 26.29 34.92
CA LEU A 752 24.03 26.19 35.42
C LEU A 752 23.98 26.56 36.93
N VAL A 753 24.60 27.69 37.29
CA VAL A 753 24.76 28.18 38.67
C VAL A 753 23.43 28.78 39.17
N GLU A 754 23.36 29.00 40.47
CA GLU A 754 22.14 29.28 41.24
C GLU A 754 21.30 30.47 40.75
N GLY A 755 20.09 30.14 40.31
CA GLY A 755 18.97 31.05 40.05
C GLY A 755 17.66 30.26 40.01
N GLU A 756 16.52 30.94 39.98
CA GLU A 756 15.19 30.31 39.88
C GLU A 756 15.02 29.51 38.58
N THR A 757 15.57 30.02 37.47
CA THR A 757 15.60 29.35 36.15
C THR A 757 16.30 27.99 36.17
N THR A 758 17.29 27.78 37.05
CA THR A 758 17.94 26.48 37.24
C THR A 758 17.01 25.48 37.96
N GLY A 759 16.00 25.96 38.71
CA GLY A 759 14.91 25.13 39.22
C GLY A 759 14.05 24.58 38.08
N GLU A 760 13.51 25.48 37.24
CA GLU A 760 12.73 25.13 36.04
C GLU A 760 13.40 24.03 35.20
N LEU A 761 14.73 24.15 34.99
CA LEU A 761 15.51 23.17 34.25
C LEU A 761 15.59 21.78 34.91
N VAL A 762 15.84 21.74 36.23
CA VAL A 762 15.99 20.47 36.96
C VAL A 762 14.65 19.73 37.04
N ASP A 763 13.54 20.46 37.17
CA ASP A 763 12.20 19.87 37.21
C ASP A 763 11.77 19.34 35.82
N GLU A 764 12.08 20.05 34.73
CA GLU A 764 11.90 19.54 33.36
C GLU A 764 12.78 18.31 33.09
N PHE A 765 14.04 18.30 33.55
CA PHE A 765 14.91 17.12 33.45
C PHE A 765 14.36 15.93 34.26
N ALA A 766 13.88 16.15 35.48
CA ALA A 766 13.26 15.10 36.29
C ALA A 766 11.95 14.56 35.67
N TYR A 767 11.21 15.39 34.94
CA TYR A 767 9.97 15.00 34.27
C TYR A 767 10.17 14.31 32.91
N LEU A 768 11.20 14.71 32.15
CA LEU A 768 11.41 14.26 30.77
C LEU A 768 12.46 13.17 30.62
N LEU A 769 13.58 13.20 31.37
CA LEU A 769 14.62 12.16 31.23
C LEU A 769 14.09 10.74 31.52
N PRO A 770 13.18 10.49 32.49
CA PRO A 770 12.56 9.17 32.65
C PRO A 770 11.61 8.77 31.51
N LYS A 771 11.06 9.73 30.76
CA LYS A 771 10.19 9.47 29.59
C LYS A 771 10.97 9.28 28.29
N TYR A 772 12.14 9.90 28.21
CA TYR A 772 13.10 9.79 27.10
C TYR A 772 14.21 8.76 27.38
N ALA A 773 14.11 8.04 28.50
CA ALA A 773 14.89 6.84 28.80
C ALA A 773 14.77 5.83 27.66
N SER A 774 15.85 5.10 27.40
CA SER A 774 16.00 4.20 26.24
C SER A 774 15.88 4.88 24.85
N LYS A 775 15.85 6.22 24.76
CA LYS A 775 15.72 6.96 23.48
C LYS A 775 16.72 8.10 23.29
N MET A 776 17.40 8.53 24.34
CA MET A 776 18.49 9.51 24.27
C MET A 776 19.57 9.23 25.31
N VAL A 777 20.75 9.82 25.14
CA VAL A 777 21.79 9.88 26.18
C VAL A 777 22.13 11.33 26.45
N VAL A 778 22.17 11.75 27.72
CA VAL A 778 22.55 13.11 28.13
C VAL A 778 23.89 13.09 28.86
N ILE A 779 24.80 13.97 28.45
CA ILE A 779 26.16 14.09 28.98
C ILE A 779 26.37 15.53 29.48
N LEU A 780 26.65 15.70 30.78
CA LEU A 780 26.99 17.00 31.38
C LEU A 780 28.51 17.15 31.48
N ALA A 781 29.11 18.16 30.81
CA ALA A 781 30.56 18.34 30.77
C ALA A 781 31.04 19.65 31.42
N GLY A 782 31.99 19.55 32.36
CA GLY A 782 32.59 20.72 33.01
C GLY A 782 33.89 20.44 33.79
N PRO A 783 34.57 21.49 34.29
CA PRO A 783 35.71 21.37 35.18
C PRO A 783 35.34 20.58 36.44
N GLN A 784 36.24 19.72 36.93
CA GLN A 784 35.92 18.77 37.99
C GLN A 784 35.32 19.44 39.24
N ALA A 785 36.06 20.33 39.91
CA ALA A 785 35.63 20.95 41.16
C ALA A 785 34.31 21.75 41.04
N GLU A 786 34.02 22.31 39.85
CA GLU A 786 32.82 23.10 39.59
C GLU A 786 31.61 22.19 39.35
N MET A 787 31.79 21.05 38.66
CA MET A 787 30.78 20.00 38.56
C MET A 787 30.53 19.31 39.90
N ASP A 788 31.57 19.08 40.72
CA ASP A 788 31.45 18.53 42.07
C ASP A 788 30.60 19.46 42.95
N THR A 789 30.79 20.78 42.84
CA THR A 789 30.00 21.80 43.54
C THR A 789 28.55 21.81 43.07
N LEU A 790 28.32 21.82 41.74
CA LEU A 790 26.99 21.81 41.13
C LEU A 790 26.15 20.59 41.58
N LEU A 791 26.75 19.40 41.55
CA LEU A 791 26.06 18.16 41.97
C LEU A 791 25.81 18.12 43.48
N SER A 792 26.75 18.62 44.30
CA SER A 792 26.58 18.72 45.75
C SER A 792 25.43 19.66 46.14
N ASN A 793 25.26 20.78 45.43
CA ASN A 793 24.21 21.77 45.71
C ASN A 793 22.82 21.36 45.18
N ARG A 794 22.73 20.35 44.29
CA ARG A 794 21.47 19.94 43.63
C ARG A 794 21.28 18.41 43.65
N HIS A 795 20.84 17.90 44.81
CA HIS A 795 20.65 16.46 45.03
C HIS A 795 19.72 15.77 44.02
N ASN A 796 18.70 16.48 43.50
CA ASN A 796 17.82 15.96 42.43
C ASN A 796 18.62 15.69 41.13
N LEU A 797 19.49 16.62 40.72
CA LEU A 797 20.33 16.44 39.54
C LEU A 797 21.36 15.32 39.75
N SER A 798 21.95 15.24 40.94
CA SER A 798 22.84 14.13 41.32
C SER A 798 22.12 12.77 41.27
N SER A 799 20.83 12.69 41.63
CA SER A 799 20.06 11.44 41.56
C SER A 799 19.78 10.97 40.12
N LEU A 800 19.74 11.91 39.15
CA LEU A 800 19.54 11.61 37.73
C LEU A 800 20.86 11.23 37.03
N PHE A 801 21.98 11.83 37.43
CA PHE A 801 23.29 11.68 36.79
C PHE A 801 24.27 10.93 37.70
N GLN A 802 24.08 9.61 37.82
CA GLN A 802 24.83 8.77 38.77
C GLN A 802 26.20 8.28 38.25
N GLU A 803 26.40 8.16 36.93
CA GLU A 803 27.67 7.67 36.38
C GLU A 803 28.61 8.84 36.00
N GLU A 804 29.85 8.81 36.52
CA GLU A 804 30.83 9.88 36.34
C GLU A 804 32.12 9.39 35.65
N ILE A 805 32.48 10.01 34.53
CA ILE A 805 33.75 9.76 33.83
C ILE A 805 34.73 10.91 34.10
N ILE A 806 35.83 10.60 34.81
CA ILE A 806 36.83 11.57 35.25
C ILE A 806 38.00 11.61 34.26
N PHE A 807 38.06 12.69 33.47
CA PHE A 807 39.13 12.95 32.53
C PHE A 807 40.35 13.55 33.24
N LYS A 808 41.48 12.84 33.21
CA LYS A 808 42.76 13.29 33.79
C LYS A 808 43.56 14.13 32.77
N ASN A 809 44.55 14.90 33.24
CA ASN A 809 45.53 15.52 32.34
C ASN A 809 46.32 14.44 31.59
N ARG A 810 46.64 14.72 30.31
CA ARG A 810 47.43 13.81 29.46
C ARG A 810 48.84 13.66 29.99
N THR A 811 49.46 12.48 29.85
CA THR A 811 50.88 12.33 30.21
C THR A 811 51.80 13.07 29.22
N PRO A 812 53.05 13.42 29.60
CA PRO A 812 54.01 14.05 28.69
C PRO A 812 54.23 13.24 27.40
N ARG A 813 54.19 11.91 27.48
CA ARG A 813 54.34 11.00 26.33
C ARG A 813 53.13 11.07 25.39
N GLU A 814 51.91 11.19 25.90
CA GLU A 814 50.72 11.43 25.08
C GLU A 814 50.75 12.82 24.42
N CYS A 815 51.26 13.84 25.11
CA CYS A 815 51.44 15.18 24.54
C CYS A 815 52.46 15.17 23.38
N ILE A 816 53.56 14.42 23.52
CA ILE A 816 54.57 14.24 22.47
C ILE A 816 53.98 13.45 21.28
N ARG A 817 53.28 12.33 21.50
CA ARG A 817 52.60 11.58 20.42
C ARG A 817 51.56 12.43 19.68
N LEU A 818 50.75 13.20 20.42
CA LEU A 818 49.77 14.11 19.83
C LEU A 818 50.46 15.20 18.99
N LEU A 819 51.59 15.74 19.44
CA LEU A 819 52.38 16.72 18.69
C LEU A 819 52.95 16.11 17.40
N ASP A 820 53.56 14.94 17.48
CA ASP A 820 54.14 14.23 16.32
C ASP A 820 53.07 13.94 15.26
N ARG A 821 51.91 13.41 15.69
CA ARG A 821 50.75 13.16 14.83
C ARG A 821 50.18 14.44 14.19
N ARG A 822 50.16 15.57 14.91
CA ARG A 822 49.76 16.87 14.31
C ARG A 822 50.75 17.36 13.25
N LEU A 823 52.04 17.10 13.43
CA LEU A 823 53.06 17.44 12.43
C LEU A 823 53.02 16.47 11.22
N ASP A 824 52.60 15.21 11.40
CA ASP A 824 52.31 14.29 10.29
C ASP A 824 51.05 14.71 9.51
N GLU A 825 49.98 15.12 10.19
CA GLU A 825 48.74 15.65 9.56
C GLU A 825 49.03 16.90 8.69
N GLU A 826 49.94 17.77 9.15
CA GLU A 826 50.41 18.99 8.44
C GLU A 826 51.64 18.72 7.52
N LYS A 827 52.01 17.45 7.30
CA LYS A 827 53.10 16.99 6.40
C LYS A 827 54.52 17.55 6.67
N VAL A 828 54.86 17.84 7.92
CA VAL A 828 56.20 18.35 8.30
C VAL A 828 57.20 17.19 8.45
N GLY A 829 57.87 16.81 7.36
CA GLY A 829 58.90 15.75 7.32
C GLY A 829 60.18 16.05 8.12
N GLY A 830 61.19 15.18 7.91
CA GLY A 830 62.51 15.23 8.56
C GLY A 830 62.67 14.30 9.78
N GLU A 831 63.91 14.16 10.24
CA GLU A 831 64.25 13.35 11.42
C GLU A 831 63.81 14.04 12.73
N ARG A 832 62.55 13.85 13.12
CA ARG A 832 61.99 14.35 14.40
C ARG A 832 62.51 13.55 15.62
N SER A 833 63.83 13.43 15.77
CA SER A 833 64.50 12.71 16.86
C SER A 833 64.01 13.16 18.24
N PHE A 834 63.80 14.47 18.42
CA PHE A 834 63.26 15.09 19.63
C PHE A 834 61.81 14.68 19.99
N LEU A 835 61.08 14.02 19.10
CA LEU A 835 59.74 13.43 19.37
C LEU A 835 59.73 11.90 19.30
N ARG A 836 60.64 11.29 18.52
CA ARG A 836 60.60 9.86 18.17
C ARG A 836 61.65 8.98 18.86
N ASP A 837 62.78 9.53 19.30
CA ASP A 837 63.84 8.77 19.98
C ASP A 837 63.89 9.06 21.50
N PRO A 838 63.51 8.10 22.38
CA PRO A 838 63.58 8.27 23.83
C PRO A 838 65.00 8.40 24.42
N GLN A 839 66.06 8.07 23.67
CA GLN A 839 67.46 8.19 24.11
C GLN A 839 68.06 9.56 23.76
N SER A 840 67.46 10.31 22.83
CA SER A 840 67.91 11.65 22.45
C SER A 840 67.87 12.62 23.64
N PRO A 841 68.91 13.43 23.87
CA PRO A 841 68.90 14.45 24.91
C PRO A 841 67.76 15.46 24.71
N ASP A 842 67.39 15.74 23.47
CA ASP A 842 66.34 16.71 23.14
C ASP A 842 64.96 16.18 23.50
N TYR A 843 64.70 14.88 23.28
CA TYR A 843 63.46 14.22 23.72
C TYR A 843 63.29 14.30 25.25
N VAL A 844 64.39 14.16 26.00
CA VAL A 844 64.38 14.26 27.45
C VAL A 844 64.07 15.69 27.91
N GLU A 845 64.68 16.73 27.32
CA GLU A 845 64.34 18.12 27.62
C GLU A 845 62.89 18.47 27.19
N PHE A 846 62.41 17.97 26.04
CA PHE A 846 61.01 18.09 25.60
C PHE A 846 60.03 17.45 26.59
N THR A 847 60.36 16.26 27.08
CA THR A 847 59.57 15.55 28.10
C THR A 847 59.51 16.35 29.40
N ARG A 848 60.63 16.93 29.87
CA ARG A 848 60.65 17.83 31.04
C ARG A 848 59.87 19.12 30.81
N ALA A 849 59.96 19.69 29.61
CA ALA A 849 59.22 20.91 29.25
C ALA A 849 57.71 20.66 29.31
N PHE A 850 57.21 19.52 28.83
CA PHE A 850 55.82 19.12 29.02
C PHE A 850 55.45 18.83 30.47
N GLN A 851 56.31 18.16 31.26
CA GLN A 851 56.09 17.96 32.70
C GLN A 851 55.92 19.31 33.42
N MET A 852 56.78 20.29 33.15
CA MET A 852 56.69 21.64 33.71
C MET A 852 55.44 22.38 33.23
N LEU A 853 55.08 22.28 31.95
CA LEU A 853 53.85 22.88 31.41
C LEU A 853 52.58 22.33 32.08
N MET A 854 52.53 21.03 32.38
CA MET A 854 51.41 20.37 33.05
C MET A 854 51.19 20.81 34.50
N LEU A 855 52.20 21.41 35.16
CA LEU A 855 52.07 21.95 36.52
C LEU A 855 51.33 23.31 36.55
N TYR A 856 51.15 23.98 35.42
CA TYR A 856 50.42 25.25 35.35
C TYR A 856 48.90 25.03 35.39
N PRO A 857 48.15 25.69 36.30
CA PRO A 857 46.68 25.62 36.30
C PRO A 857 46.01 26.08 35.00
N CYS A 858 46.72 26.88 34.19
CA CYS A 858 46.26 27.35 32.88
C CYS A 858 46.66 26.44 31.70
N TRP A 859 47.14 25.22 31.96
CA TRP A 859 47.35 24.18 30.95
C TRP A 859 46.02 23.59 30.46
N SER A 860 45.88 23.42 29.14
CA SER A 860 44.65 22.98 28.47
C SER A 860 44.88 21.81 27.50
N ASN A 861 45.88 20.97 27.81
CA ASN A 861 46.16 19.70 27.14
C ASN A 861 46.19 19.84 25.61
N ALA A 862 45.32 19.15 24.87
CA ALA A 862 45.32 19.15 23.41
C ALA A 862 45.13 20.55 22.78
N ARG A 863 44.46 21.50 23.46
CA ARG A 863 44.32 22.88 22.94
C ARG A 863 45.68 23.59 22.87
N ASP A 864 46.55 23.40 23.86
CA ASP A 864 47.90 23.98 23.86
C ASP A 864 48.87 23.22 22.95
N VAL A 865 48.77 21.89 22.88
CA VAL A 865 49.57 21.09 21.94
C VAL A 865 49.25 21.46 20.49
N ASN A 866 47.98 21.71 20.14
CA ASN A 866 47.60 22.20 18.82
C ASN A 866 48.15 23.62 18.53
N VAL A 867 48.22 24.51 19.52
CA VAL A 867 48.83 25.85 19.37
C VAL A 867 50.35 25.74 19.18
N LEU A 868 51.00 24.85 19.92
CA LEU A 868 52.42 24.54 19.76
C LEU A 868 52.73 23.97 18.38
N ALA A 869 51.96 22.99 17.90
CA ALA A 869 52.08 22.42 16.55
C ALA A 869 51.96 23.52 15.48
N ARG A 870 50.95 24.41 15.60
CA ARG A 870 50.78 25.55 14.70
C ARG A 870 51.97 26.51 14.72
N TRP A 871 52.59 26.75 15.88
CA TRP A 871 53.81 27.56 15.95
C TRP A 871 55.00 26.87 15.29
N MET A 872 55.14 25.56 15.45
CA MET A 872 56.19 24.78 14.78
C MET A 872 56.04 24.80 13.26
N VAL A 873 54.83 24.53 12.73
CA VAL A 873 54.52 24.66 11.28
C VAL A 873 54.80 26.09 10.80
N SER A 874 54.39 27.10 11.57
CA SER A 874 54.65 28.52 11.27
C SER A 874 56.12 28.93 11.39
N GLU A 875 56.98 28.13 11.99
CA GLU A 875 58.43 28.37 12.05
C GLU A 875 59.11 27.71 10.84
N SER A 876 58.76 26.46 10.51
CA SER A 876 59.21 25.78 9.28
C SER A 876 58.81 26.52 7.99
N LEU A 877 57.64 27.16 7.98
CA LEU A 877 57.18 27.97 6.85
C LEU A 877 57.99 29.26 6.60
N LYS A 878 58.84 29.70 7.54
CA LYS A 878 59.69 30.90 7.34
C LYS A 878 60.90 30.63 6.45
N GLU A 879 61.32 29.38 6.35
CA GLU A 879 62.48 28.97 5.54
C GLU A 879 62.08 28.64 4.09
N VAL A 880 60.76 28.62 3.81
CA VAL A 880 60.18 28.38 2.49
C VAL A 880 60.07 29.68 1.69
N THR A 881 60.70 29.74 0.53
CA THR A 881 60.52 30.86 -0.42
C THR A 881 59.22 30.73 -1.21
N LEU A 882 58.66 31.86 -1.65
CA LEU A 882 57.45 31.90 -2.47
C LEU A 882 57.60 31.19 -3.84
N GLU A 883 58.83 31.02 -4.30
CA GLU A 883 59.16 30.28 -5.54
C GLU A 883 59.09 28.76 -5.32
N ALA A 884 59.63 28.26 -4.19
CA ALA A 884 59.50 26.86 -3.80
C ALA A 884 58.01 26.46 -3.61
N ALA A 885 57.19 27.36 -3.07
CA ALA A 885 55.75 27.17 -2.90
C ALA A 885 54.98 26.87 -4.20
N GLN A 886 55.48 27.31 -5.36
CA GLN A 886 54.81 27.12 -6.66
C GLN A 886 55.21 25.82 -7.37
N SER A 887 56.31 25.19 -6.95
CA SER A 887 56.89 24.00 -7.61
C SER A 887 56.36 22.65 -7.10
N GLY A 888 55.47 22.64 -6.10
CA GLY A 888 54.69 21.46 -5.66
C GLY A 888 55.45 20.44 -4.80
N ASN A 889 56.74 20.24 -5.00
CA ASN A 889 57.59 19.39 -4.14
C ASN A 889 58.13 20.21 -2.95
N LEU A 890 57.43 20.15 -1.83
CA LEU A 890 57.75 20.95 -0.65
C LEU A 890 57.79 20.09 0.63
N GLU A 891 58.99 19.66 1.01
CA GLU A 891 59.24 18.98 2.27
C GLU A 891 59.48 20.03 3.37
N LEU A 892 58.42 20.36 4.12
CA LEU A 892 58.55 21.15 5.34
C LEU A 892 59.34 20.35 6.38
N SER A 893 60.40 20.92 6.95
CA SER A 893 61.16 20.30 8.04
C SER A 893 61.36 21.27 9.20
N ILE A 894 61.67 20.74 10.39
CA ILE A 894 61.89 21.56 11.59
C ILE A 894 63.06 21.00 12.43
N THR A 895 63.95 21.90 12.84
CA THR A 895 65.11 21.56 13.69
C THR A 895 64.73 21.49 15.18
N PRO A 896 65.48 20.73 16.01
CA PRO A 896 65.25 20.66 17.45
C PRO A 896 65.27 22.04 18.15
N ASP A 897 66.15 22.96 17.72
CA ASP A 897 66.26 24.31 18.30
C ASP A 897 65.05 25.20 17.98
N GLN A 898 64.53 25.18 16.74
CA GLN A 898 63.30 25.88 16.37
C GLN A 898 62.09 25.34 17.17
N ALA A 899 62.01 24.01 17.30
CA ALA A 899 60.96 23.36 18.07
C ALA A 899 61.06 23.69 19.57
N MET A 900 62.28 23.72 20.13
CA MET A 900 62.53 24.11 21.53
C MET A 900 62.23 25.60 21.78
N SER A 901 62.52 26.48 20.82
CA SER A 901 62.13 27.89 20.85
C SER A 901 60.60 28.05 20.98
N CYS A 902 59.83 27.24 20.25
CA CYS A 902 58.36 27.19 20.37
C CYS A 902 57.90 26.73 21.77
N MET A 903 58.59 25.76 22.38
CA MET A 903 58.32 25.32 23.77
C MET A 903 58.62 26.42 24.79
N VAL A 904 59.75 27.13 24.67
CA VAL A 904 60.11 28.25 25.54
C VAL A 904 59.11 29.41 25.39
N ARG A 905 58.62 29.67 24.18
CA ARG A 905 57.53 30.63 23.91
C ARG A 905 56.25 30.23 24.65
N MET A 906 55.85 28.96 24.60
CA MET A 906 54.68 28.44 25.31
C MET A 906 54.81 28.58 26.83
N PHE A 907 55.97 28.19 27.37
CA PHE A 907 56.28 28.30 28.79
C PHE A 907 56.19 29.74 29.30
N ASN A 908 56.77 30.71 28.58
CA ASN A 908 56.66 32.13 28.95
C ASN A 908 55.20 32.62 28.93
N VAL A 909 54.40 32.26 27.90
CA VAL A 909 52.98 32.64 27.82
C VAL A 909 52.16 32.06 28.99
N LYS A 910 52.41 30.81 29.41
CA LYS A 910 51.74 30.20 30.57
C LYS A 910 52.17 30.84 31.89
N ARG A 911 53.47 31.06 32.07
CA ARG A 911 54.07 31.74 33.22
C ARG A 911 53.52 33.15 33.42
N ASP A 912 53.42 33.94 32.34
CA ASP A 912 53.03 35.35 32.48
C ASP A 912 51.51 35.51 32.63
N ARG A 913 50.70 34.59 32.10
CA ARG A 913 49.28 34.45 32.48
C ARG A 913 49.10 34.10 33.96
N LEU A 914 49.95 33.23 34.52
CA LEU A 914 49.91 32.89 35.96
C LEU A 914 50.25 34.09 36.86
N LYS A 915 51.09 35.03 36.40
CA LYS A 915 51.37 36.28 37.15
C LYS A 915 50.22 37.29 37.10
N LEU A 916 49.48 37.33 35.99
CA LEU A 916 48.37 38.26 35.78
C LEU A 916 47.09 37.82 36.50
N ASN A 917 46.82 36.52 36.57
CA ASN A 917 45.72 35.98 37.36
C ASN A 917 46.07 36.08 38.86
N GLN A 918 45.35 36.93 39.60
CA GLN A 918 45.41 37.02 41.08
C GLN A 918 44.76 35.82 41.79
N ASP A 919 44.79 34.64 41.14
CA ASP A 919 44.20 33.39 41.61
C ASP A 919 44.85 32.98 42.96
N THR A 920 44.04 32.64 43.97
CA THR A 920 44.57 32.27 45.29
C THR A 920 45.48 31.05 45.23
N LYS A 921 45.29 30.17 44.22
CA LYS A 921 46.17 29.02 43.94
C LYS A 921 47.57 29.43 43.50
N SER A 922 47.76 30.61 42.91
CA SER A 922 49.09 31.11 42.49
C SER A 922 50.10 31.18 43.65
N LYS A 923 49.62 31.44 44.88
CA LYS A 923 50.43 31.52 46.10
C LYS A 923 51.00 30.17 46.57
N SER A 924 50.47 29.05 46.07
CA SER A 924 50.91 27.68 46.41
C SER A 924 51.89 27.08 45.40
N VAL A 925 52.19 27.78 44.31
CA VAL A 925 53.03 27.26 43.22
C VAL A 925 54.52 27.33 43.62
N PRO A 926 55.30 26.23 43.49
CA PRO A 926 56.69 26.22 43.94
C PRO A 926 57.60 27.25 43.26
N ARG A 927 58.58 27.78 44.01
CA ARG A 927 59.68 28.63 43.51
C ARG A 927 60.53 27.99 42.39
N MET A 928 60.33 26.70 42.11
CA MET A 928 61.08 25.92 41.11
C MET A 928 60.72 26.26 39.66
N LEU A 929 59.59 26.94 39.40
CA LEU A 929 59.23 27.49 38.08
C LEU A 929 60.07 28.72 37.67
N SER A 930 61.39 28.61 37.86
CA SER A 930 62.39 29.55 37.34
C SER A 930 62.48 29.47 35.81
N GLN A 931 63.09 30.48 35.17
CA GLN A 931 63.27 30.44 33.72
C GLN A 931 64.16 29.27 33.29
N PRO A 932 63.82 28.57 32.18
CA PRO A 932 64.75 27.63 31.56
C PRO A 932 66.05 28.36 31.20
N ARG A 933 67.19 27.74 31.48
CA ARG A 933 68.50 28.36 31.32
C ARG A 933 69.07 28.00 29.96
N SER A 934 69.44 29.01 29.17
CA SER A 934 70.27 28.81 27.99
C SER A 934 71.69 28.43 28.43
N VAL A 935 72.26 27.42 27.77
CA VAL A 935 73.66 27.01 27.93
C VAL A 935 74.45 27.54 26.73
N SER A 936 75.77 27.73 26.88
CA SER A 936 76.69 28.29 25.87
C SER A 936 76.89 27.45 24.58
N ARG A 937 75.99 26.50 24.29
CA ARG A 937 75.92 25.67 23.08
C ARG A 937 74.53 25.67 22.43
N GLY A 938 73.73 26.73 22.61
CA GLY A 938 72.37 26.84 22.06
C GLY A 938 71.31 26.09 22.87
N SER A 939 71.62 24.85 23.27
CA SER A 939 70.72 23.97 24.03
C SER A 939 70.13 24.65 25.28
N VAL A 940 68.80 24.63 25.37
CA VAL A 940 68.02 25.13 26.52
C VAL A 940 67.79 23.99 27.51
N ARG A 941 67.98 24.23 28.81
CA ARG A 941 67.65 23.26 29.87
C ARG A 941 66.55 23.76 30.78
N PHE A 942 65.58 22.89 31.05
CA PHE A 942 64.56 23.12 32.07
C PHE A 942 65.10 22.74 33.46
N PRO A 943 64.61 23.39 34.54
CA PRO A 943 64.97 23.00 35.90
C PRO A 943 64.51 21.57 36.23
N TYR A 944 65.26 20.92 37.13
CA TYR A 944 64.86 19.69 37.82
C TYR A 944 63.90 20.01 38.97
#